data_AF-A0ABD3QFT5-F1
#
_entry.id   AF-A0ABD3QFT5-F1
#
_cell.length_a   1.000
_cell.length_b   1.000
_cell.length_c   1.000
_cell.angle_alpha   90.00
_cell.angle_beta   90.00
_cell.angle_gamma   90.00
#
_symmetry.space_group_name_H-M   'P 1'
#
loop_
_entity.id
_entity.type
_entity.pdbx_description
1 polymer ?
#
loop_
_entity_poly.entity_id
_entity_poly.type
_entity_poly.pdbx_seq_one_letter_code
_entity_poly.pdbx_strand_id
1 'polypeptide(L)'
;MSLLTKVESILSPITDTFDNKLFLTQLYEPSKIYKAADLLSALSIVGNEPGIADKTFYLGEEGVDLGWEYGLVNLAAFLAQCMKETILYDACDENNWDLYKEQYPLSNACGQLGQSYQDYNCAPEEEHMQCPVDPEMQITATTHAHWYGAPPGLFCAPKTIYPQTGFWDYNYWCDNPWNDPPEYCDVYEDQKSGRFDNTKAVASMAGRTDVEGCCWWGRGVIQTTGVCNYGKLNYYLGAGAAQDGRSSRYPEIDFCKTPDKICSDPNYPELKWIAGFFYWMESVQSYDRQGWYYLTALHEFVNGGMTDTSFIDSVSGIVNRGCHNPPCATGEVDGLDQRRENFNIVLQAMGLPSSGGQNRPASSVPQSSTSAGDPIDTSTQSQSSIGQISSLTNYLAQFRDFLEQSVLSYTNLQGIKVQSGIYTFDKLLQSLSYATDTGYAEGKTFYTDKDSLKYGLVNLAAFLAQAMTESIQYDACEEFHLDSTSQRFPISNSCGQFGQNYQDYKCDEMDAVMECPILSGLYIEAVDGGKYNDHRPNFYCRSKAQEPFTGAFDERTSEIYTDEPYPNSAGRTDVEDCCYWGRGALMSKGPCMLGKLNYYMGFRAAGEGRAPLYPTIDFCNTPDMICKNAAATNIAWDIALFEWVERMQSYNQNGWNYIEKLHQFVDGGMSDESFIATVSEILTGSIGNSVPFASQRWSNFNMLLNNLPLKGDQTSSTVGIDYSVFRWSSAENNISNNKLFLMCMLLIAFASVDMLSW
;
A
#
# COMPACT_ATOMS: atom_id res chain seq x y z
N MET A 1 -29.69 1.22 -28.81
CA MET A 1 -29.46 1.72 -27.43
C MET A 1 -28.28 2.66 -27.54
N SER A 2 -28.39 3.91 -27.08
CA SER A 2 -27.24 4.82 -27.10
C SER A 2 -26.13 4.27 -26.19
N LEU A 3 -24.88 4.70 -26.41
CA LEU A 3 -23.77 4.33 -25.54
C LEU A 3 -24.02 4.68 -24.08
N LEU A 4 -24.60 5.86 -23.80
CA LEU A 4 -24.95 6.25 -22.45
C LEU A 4 -25.93 5.27 -21.79
N THR A 5 -27.04 4.95 -22.45
CA THR A 5 -27.99 3.98 -21.89
C THR A 5 -27.35 2.61 -21.67
N LYS A 6 -26.40 2.22 -22.54
CA LYS A 6 -25.67 0.96 -22.37
C LYS A 6 -24.73 1.01 -21.16
N VAL A 7 -23.95 2.07 -21.00
CA VAL A 7 -23.06 2.30 -19.85
C VAL A 7 -23.87 2.38 -18.56
N GLU A 8 -24.92 3.20 -18.51
CA GLU A 8 -25.82 3.32 -17.35
C GLU A 8 -26.44 1.96 -16.97
N SER A 9 -26.80 1.12 -17.95
CA SER A 9 -27.35 -0.22 -17.67
C SER A 9 -26.35 -1.18 -17.01
N ILE A 10 -25.04 -0.92 -17.16
CA ILE A 10 -23.96 -1.71 -16.54
C ILE A 10 -23.64 -1.15 -15.16
N LEU A 11 -23.65 0.18 -15.00
CA LEU A 11 -23.28 0.83 -13.75
C LEU A 11 -24.41 0.83 -12.71
N SER A 12 -25.67 0.96 -13.13
CA SER A 12 -26.82 1.05 -12.20
C SER A 12 -26.94 -0.17 -11.27
N PRO A 13 -26.70 -1.42 -11.71
CA PRO A 13 -26.74 -2.59 -10.82
C PRO A 13 -25.58 -2.68 -9.82
N ILE A 14 -24.50 -1.92 -10.00
CA ILE A 14 -23.29 -2.00 -9.18
C ILE A 14 -23.06 -0.75 -8.32
N THR A 15 -24.08 0.10 -8.12
CA THR A 15 -23.99 1.29 -7.25
C THR A 15 -23.58 0.94 -5.83
N ASP A 16 -24.09 -0.17 -5.30
CA ASP A 16 -23.69 -0.65 -3.96
C ASP A 16 -22.22 -1.06 -3.90
N THR A 17 -21.65 -1.52 -5.03
CA THR A 17 -20.22 -1.83 -5.15
C THR A 17 -19.41 -0.54 -5.19
N PHE A 18 -19.88 0.50 -5.90
CA PHE A 18 -19.26 1.82 -5.84
C PHE A 18 -19.24 2.33 -4.39
N ASP A 19 -20.38 2.41 -3.73
CA ASP A 19 -20.48 3.05 -2.41
C ASP A 19 -19.76 2.25 -1.31
N ASN A 20 -19.78 0.91 -1.35
CA ASN A 20 -19.30 0.08 -0.25
C ASN A 20 -17.99 -0.68 -0.53
N LYS A 21 -17.41 -0.57 -1.73
CA LYS A 21 -16.15 -1.23 -2.08
C LYS A 21 -15.15 -0.35 -2.81
N LEU A 22 -15.61 0.62 -3.60
CA LEU A 22 -14.72 1.48 -4.38
C LEU A 22 -14.56 2.86 -3.73
N PHE A 23 -15.64 3.42 -3.19
CA PHE A 23 -15.64 4.74 -2.58
C PHE A 23 -15.37 4.66 -1.09
N LEU A 24 -14.23 4.06 -0.76
CA LEU A 24 -13.81 3.82 0.61
C LEU A 24 -12.75 4.81 1.07
N THR A 25 -12.81 5.17 2.35
CA THR A 25 -11.79 5.97 3.03
C THR A 25 -10.55 5.13 3.37
N GLN A 26 -9.49 5.74 3.89
CA GLN A 26 -8.31 5.04 4.43
C GLN A 26 -8.65 4.01 5.51
N LEU A 27 -9.80 4.16 6.17
CA LEU A 27 -10.29 3.26 7.20
C LEU A 27 -11.25 2.19 6.64
N TYR A 28 -11.35 2.07 5.32
CA TYR A 28 -12.26 1.17 4.60
C TYR A 28 -13.75 1.42 4.92
N GLU A 29 -14.09 2.65 5.28
CA GLU A 29 -15.47 3.08 5.50
C GLU A 29 -16.05 3.68 4.21
N PRO A 30 -17.36 3.52 3.92
CA PRO A 30 -18.00 4.22 2.82
C PRO A 30 -17.86 5.75 2.95
N SER A 31 -17.36 6.40 1.89
CA SER A 31 -17.21 7.86 1.82
C SER A 31 -18.56 8.53 2.09
N LYS A 32 -18.59 9.51 2.98
CA LYS A 32 -19.80 10.31 3.26
C LYS A 32 -20.02 11.36 2.18
N ILE A 33 -18.96 11.80 1.51
CA ILE A 33 -19.00 12.82 0.47
C ILE A 33 -19.32 12.23 -0.90
N TYR A 34 -18.63 11.18 -1.32
CA TYR A 34 -18.71 10.68 -2.70
C TYR A 34 -19.66 9.50 -2.80
N LYS A 35 -20.76 9.71 -3.53
CA LYS A 35 -21.83 8.72 -3.70
C LYS A 35 -21.99 8.32 -5.16
N ALA A 36 -22.29 7.05 -5.40
CA ALA A 36 -22.56 6.49 -6.72
C ALA A 36 -23.72 7.20 -7.41
N ALA A 37 -24.76 7.59 -6.66
CA ALA A 37 -25.90 8.35 -7.20
C ALA A 37 -25.47 9.69 -7.81
N ASP A 38 -24.59 10.43 -7.13
CA ASP A 38 -24.08 11.72 -7.60
C ASP A 38 -23.17 11.55 -8.82
N LEU A 39 -22.35 10.48 -8.83
CA LEU A 39 -21.52 10.11 -9.98
C LEU A 39 -22.39 9.80 -11.22
N LEU A 40 -23.42 8.97 -11.08
CA LEU A 40 -24.29 8.60 -12.20
C LEU A 40 -25.09 9.80 -12.71
N SER A 41 -25.56 10.67 -11.81
CA SER A 41 -26.16 11.95 -12.18
C SER A 41 -25.19 12.79 -13.02
N ALA A 42 -23.95 12.98 -12.54
CA ALA A 42 -22.90 13.70 -13.26
C ALA A 42 -22.58 13.08 -14.62
N LEU A 43 -22.44 11.75 -14.69
CA LEU A 43 -22.14 11.02 -15.92
C LEU A 43 -23.26 11.19 -16.97
N SER A 44 -24.53 11.14 -16.55
CA SER A 44 -25.67 11.34 -17.44
C SER A 44 -25.69 12.75 -18.04
N ILE A 45 -25.17 13.73 -17.30
CA ILE A 45 -25.05 15.12 -17.76
C ILE A 45 -23.94 15.27 -18.80
N VAL A 46 -22.74 14.75 -18.52
CA VAL A 46 -21.58 14.92 -19.41
C VAL A 46 -21.58 13.93 -20.58
N GLY A 47 -22.30 12.82 -20.46
CA GLY A 47 -22.38 11.76 -21.47
C GLY A 47 -23.47 11.94 -22.54
N ASN A 48 -24.43 12.84 -22.33
CA ASN A 48 -25.46 13.18 -23.31
C ASN A 48 -25.03 14.36 -24.17
N GLU A 49 -25.37 14.39 -25.46
CA GLU A 49 -25.23 15.62 -26.27
C GLU A 49 -26.26 16.70 -25.83
N PRO A 50 -25.89 17.99 -25.83
CA PRO A 50 -24.61 18.58 -26.26
C PRO A 50 -23.49 18.52 -25.20
N GLY A 51 -23.72 17.87 -24.07
CA GLY A 51 -22.77 17.72 -22.97
C GLY A 51 -22.65 19.00 -22.16
N ILE A 52 -21.43 19.25 -21.71
CA ILE A 52 -21.06 20.46 -20.98
C ILE A 52 -19.96 21.18 -21.76
N ALA A 53 -20.13 22.50 -21.98
CA ALA A 53 -19.15 23.32 -22.70
C ALA A 53 -18.83 22.81 -24.12
N ASP A 54 -19.86 22.31 -24.82
CA ASP A 54 -19.74 21.64 -26.13
C ASP A 54 -18.76 20.45 -26.13
N LYS A 55 -18.54 19.85 -24.96
CA LYS A 55 -17.73 18.64 -24.77
C LYS A 55 -18.58 17.55 -24.13
N THR A 56 -18.32 16.32 -24.57
CA THR A 56 -18.94 15.12 -24.00
C THR A 56 -17.88 14.18 -23.45
N PHE A 57 -18.22 13.50 -22.37
CA PHE A 57 -17.39 12.44 -21.83
C PHE A 57 -17.44 11.28 -22.83
N TYR A 58 -16.27 10.76 -23.20
CA TYR A 58 -16.18 9.73 -24.22
C TYR A 58 -16.68 8.39 -23.66
N LEU A 59 -17.85 7.95 -24.15
CA LEU A 59 -18.54 6.72 -23.74
C LEU A 59 -18.30 5.53 -24.66
N GLY A 60 -17.47 5.69 -25.69
CA GLY A 60 -17.11 4.63 -26.64
C GLY A 60 -17.52 4.90 -28.07
N GLU A 61 -17.58 3.83 -28.87
CA GLU A 61 -17.89 3.89 -30.31
C GLU A 61 -19.23 3.22 -30.62
N GLU A 62 -20.14 3.92 -31.29
CA GLU A 62 -21.38 3.33 -31.80
C GLU A 62 -21.11 2.43 -33.01
N GLY A 63 -21.83 1.31 -33.11
CA GLY A 63 -21.69 0.37 -34.23
C GLY A 63 -20.42 -0.48 -34.21
N VAL A 64 -19.53 -0.29 -33.25
CA VAL A 64 -18.38 -1.17 -32.97
C VAL A 64 -18.80 -2.24 -31.96
N ASP A 65 -18.53 -3.51 -32.26
CA ASP A 65 -18.82 -4.60 -31.33
C ASP A 65 -18.07 -4.38 -30.02
N LEU A 66 -18.74 -4.45 -28.87
CA LEU A 66 -18.20 -4.07 -27.54
C LEU A 66 -17.63 -2.63 -27.46
N GLY A 67 -18.05 -1.70 -28.32
CA GLY A 67 -17.54 -0.31 -28.35
C GLY A 67 -17.76 0.47 -27.04
N TRP A 68 -18.72 0.07 -26.21
CA TRP A 68 -18.98 0.63 -24.88
C TRP A 68 -17.88 0.31 -23.85
N GLU A 69 -17.03 -0.70 -24.08
CA GLU A 69 -15.90 -1.01 -23.20
C GLU A 69 -14.90 0.15 -23.16
N TYR A 70 -14.68 0.84 -24.28
CA TYR A 70 -13.81 2.02 -24.30
C TYR A 70 -14.31 3.10 -23.33
N GLY A 71 -15.62 3.31 -23.26
CA GLY A 71 -16.23 4.28 -22.33
C GLY A 71 -16.10 3.88 -20.86
N LEU A 72 -16.29 2.59 -20.55
CA LEU A 72 -16.11 2.10 -19.19
C LEU A 72 -14.64 2.14 -18.74
N VAL A 73 -13.70 1.86 -19.64
CA VAL A 73 -12.26 1.97 -19.34
C VAL A 73 -11.85 3.44 -19.13
N ASN A 74 -12.41 4.36 -19.92
CA ASN A 74 -12.22 5.80 -19.72
C ASN A 74 -12.74 6.23 -18.33
N LEU A 75 -13.94 5.76 -17.94
CA LEU A 75 -14.50 6.00 -16.61
C LEU A 75 -13.68 5.34 -15.51
N ALA A 76 -13.18 4.12 -15.72
CA ALA A 76 -12.33 3.44 -14.76
C ALA A 76 -11.02 4.19 -14.53
N ALA A 77 -10.40 4.69 -15.60
CA ALA A 77 -9.19 5.49 -15.52
C ALA A 77 -9.44 6.77 -14.72
N PHE A 78 -10.57 7.47 -14.95
CA PHE A 78 -10.98 8.63 -14.18
C PHE A 78 -11.19 8.31 -12.69
N LEU A 79 -11.98 7.27 -12.38
CA LEU A 79 -12.28 6.86 -11.00
C LEU A 79 -11.02 6.43 -10.25
N ALA A 80 -10.06 5.78 -10.91
CA ALA A 80 -8.80 5.38 -10.30
C ALA A 80 -8.00 6.56 -9.73
N GLN A 81 -8.01 7.69 -10.46
CA GLN A 81 -7.40 8.93 -10.00
C GLN A 81 -8.20 9.50 -8.83
N CYS A 82 -9.53 9.59 -8.96
CA CYS A 82 -10.41 10.12 -7.92
C CYS A 82 -10.27 9.36 -6.59
N MET A 83 -10.14 8.03 -6.66
CA MET A 83 -9.92 7.16 -5.52
C MET A 83 -8.65 7.55 -4.76
N LYS A 84 -7.57 7.86 -5.48
CA LYS A 84 -6.30 8.29 -4.88
C LYS A 84 -6.31 9.75 -4.41
N GLU A 85 -6.91 10.66 -5.17
CA GLU A 85 -6.88 12.10 -4.88
C GLU A 85 -7.74 12.49 -3.67
N THR A 86 -8.98 11.99 -3.59
CA THR A 86 -9.97 12.59 -2.67
C THR A 86 -10.80 11.59 -1.88
N ILE A 87 -11.24 10.52 -2.53
CA ILE A 87 -12.19 9.57 -1.96
C ILE A 87 -11.56 8.84 -0.76
N LEU A 88 -10.30 8.42 -0.90
CA LEU A 88 -9.52 7.81 0.18
C LEU A 88 -9.50 8.68 1.45
N TYR A 89 -9.55 10.01 1.32
CA TYR A 89 -9.49 10.93 2.45
C TYR A 89 -10.87 11.37 2.97
N ASP A 90 -11.95 10.95 2.31
CA ASP A 90 -13.31 11.49 2.50
C ASP A 90 -13.32 13.03 2.54
N ALA A 91 -12.59 13.66 1.62
CA ALA A 91 -12.46 15.12 1.55
C ALA A 91 -12.77 15.63 0.14
N CYS A 92 -13.52 16.73 0.04
CA CYS A 92 -13.77 17.43 -1.21
C CYS A 92 -12.76 18.55 -1.46
N ASP A 93 -12.44 19.32 -0.45
CA ASP A 93 -11.35 20.29 -0.44
C ASP A 93 -10.01 19.58 -0.19
N GLU A 94 -8.94 20.12 -0.77
CA GLU A 94 -7.56 19.69 -0.56
C GLU A 94 -7.19 19.72 0.93
N ASN A 95 -6.52 18.65 1.38
CA ASN A 95 -6.01 18.58 2.73
C ASN A 95 -4.70 19.36 2.86
N ASN A 96 -4.43 19.95 4.01
CA ASN A 96 -3.07 20.39 4.33
C ASN A 96 -2.27 19.17 4.78
N TRP A 97 -1.45 18.62 3.90
CA TRP A 97 -0.67 17.40 4.14
C TRP A 97 0.83 17.59 3.88
N ASP A 98 1.24 18.71 3.29
CA ASP A 98 2.65 19.02 3.04
C ASP A 98 3.36 19.44 4.32
N LEU A 99 4.10 18.49 4.91
CA LEU A 99 5.02 18.70 6.02
C LEU A 99 6.32 19.34 5.52
N TYR A 100 6.50 20.63 5.81
CA TYR A 100 7.73 21.35 5.54
C TYR A 100 8.47 21.66 6.84
N LYS A 101 9.70 21.14 6.97
CA LYS A 101 10.54 21.26 8.18
C LYS A 101 9.80 20.80 9.45
N GLU A 102 9.14 19.64 9.37
CA GLU A 102 8.38 19.02 10.46
C GLU A 102 7.19 19.85 10.96
N GLN A 103 6.72 20.80 10.15
CA GLN A 103 5.56 21.64 10.45
C GLN A 103 4.58 21.56 9.28
N TYR A 104 3.29 21.82 9.53
CA TYR A 104 2.29 22.06 8.49
C TYR A 104 2.06 23.58 8.36
N PRO A 105 2.75 24.31 7.47
CA PRO A 105 2.52 25.73 7.29
C PRO A 105 1.05 26.01 6.95
N LEU A 106 0.46 27.04 7.55
CA LEU A 106 -0.93 27.43 7.19
C LEU A 106 -0.98 28.08 5.80
N SER A 107 0.14 28.66 5.36
CA SER A 107 0.34 29.21 4.02
C SER A 107 0.38 28.14 2.91
N ASN A 108 0.32 26.85 3.26
CA ASN A 108 0.08 25.77 2.29
C ASN A 108 -1.24 25.95 1.52
N ALA A 109 -2.19 26.75 2.03
CA ALA A 109 -3.37 27.17 1.28
C ALA A 109 -3.02 27.85 -0.06
N CYS A 110 -1.86 28.50 -0.16
CA CYS A 110 -1.39 29.14 -1.38
C CYS A 110 -0.74 28.16 -2.36
N GLY A 111 -0.41 26.95 -1.92
CA GLY A 111 0.38 26.00 -2.67
C GLY A 111 1.15 25.03 -1.77
N GLN A 112 1.01 23.73 -2.05
CA GLN A 112 1.76 22.63 -1.42
C GLN A 112 2.87 22.11 -2.34
N LEU A 113 3.88 21.46 -1.78
CA LEU A 113 5.03 20.87 -2.49
C LEU A 113 5.83 21.90 -3.31
N GLY A 114 5.88 23.14 -2.83
CA GLY A 114 6.59 24.23 -3.50
C GLY A 114 5.82 24.87 -4.67
N GLN A 115 4.57 24.47 -4.89
CA GLN A 115 3.71 25.05 -5.92
C GLN A 115 3.13 26.41 -5.48
N SER A 116 2.55 27.15 -6.43
CA SER A 116 1.72 28.33 -6.17
C SER A 116 0.46 28.27 -7.01
N TYR A 117 -0.70 28.12 -6.37
CA TYR A 117 -1.98 27.94 -7.06
C TYR A 117 -2.44 29.20 -7.82
N GLN A 118 -1.96 30.37 -7.40
CA GLN A 118 -2.16 31.64 -8.10
C GLN A 118 -1.39 31.73 -9.41
N ASP A 119 -0.30 30.97 -9.54
CA ASP A 119 0.55 30.97 -10.71
C ASP A 119 0.11 29.95 -11.77
N TYR A 120 -0.99 29.22 -11.51
CA TYR A 120 -1.60 28.28 -12.46
C TYR A 120 -2.39 29.06 -13.51
N ASN A 121 -1.65 29.82 -14.30
CA ASN A 121 -2.18 30.67 -15.33
C ASN A 121 -2.62 29.86 -16.54
N CYS A 122 -3.67 30.32 -17.22
CA CYS A 122 -4.09 29.73 -18.48
C CYS A 122 -3.04 29.96 -19.57
N ALA A 123 -3.10 29.15 -20.63
CA ALA A 123 -2.34 29.43 -21.85
C ALA A 123 -2.76 30.80 -22.43
N PRO A 124 -1.89 31.48 -23.20
CA PRO A 124 -2.17 32.84 -23.71
C PRO A 124 -3.52 32.99 -24.43
N GLU A 125 -3.95 31.97 -25.18
CA GLU A 125 -5.22 31.93 -25.89
C GLU A 125 -6.45 31.81 -24.96
N GLU A 126 -6.26 31.32 -23.74
CA GLU A 126 -7.29 31.07 -22.74
C GLU A 126 -7.20 32.03 -21.54
N GLU A 127 -6.23 32.95 -21.53
CA GLU A 127 -6.01 33.93 -20.45
C GLU A 127 -7.28 34.72 -20.08
N HIS A 128 -8.13 34.99 -21.08
CA HIS A 128 -9.41 35.69 -20.90
C HIS A 128 -10.42 34.93 -20.02
N MET A 129 -10.24 33.62 -19.80
CA MET A 129 -11.10 32.80 -18.95
C MET A 129 -10.63 32.78 -17.50
N GLN A 130 -9.38 33.17 -17.23
CA GLN A 130 -8.74 33.02 -15.92
C GLN A 130 -9.41 33.88 -14.83
N CYS A 131 -9.56 33.33 -13.63
CA CYS A 131 -10.02 34.13 -12.49
C CYS A 131 -8.97 35.17 -12.07
N PRO A 132 -9.38 36.41 -11.73
CA PRO A 132 -8.49 37.35 -11.06
C PRO A 132 -8.20 36.88 -9.63
N VAL A 133 -6.95 37.03 -9.18
CA VAL A 133 -6.59 36.81 -7.77
C VAL A 133 -7.19 37.94 -6.93
N ASP A 134 -8.10 37.57 -6.02
CA ASP A 134 -8.76 38.51 -5.11
C ASP A 134 -8.09 38.46 -3.73
N PRO A 135 -7.34 39.50 -3.31
CA PRO A 135 -6.68 39.53 -2.01
C PRO A 135 -7.68 39.64 -0.85
N GLU A 136 -8.91 40.10 -1.09
CA GLU A 136 -9.93 40.28 -0.05
C GLU A 136 -10.82 39.05 0.14
N MET A 137 -10.66 38.02 -0.69
CA MET A 137 -11.44 36.79 -0.61
C MET A 137 -11.17 36.05 0.71
N GLN A 138 -12.24 35.61 1.36
CA GLN A 138 -12.22 34.90 2.63
C GLN A 138 -13.03 33.62 2.53
N ILE A 139 -12.34 32.49 2.60
CA ILE A 139 -12.94 31.17 2.49
C ILE A 139 -12.18 30.24 3.43
N THR A 140 -12.92 29.33 4.07
CA THR A 140 -12.39 28.16 4.75
C THR A 140 -12.93 26.92 4.04
N ALA A 141 -12.07 25.95 3.79
CA ALA A 141 -12.43 24.66 3.23
C ALA A 141 -13.53 23.99 4.07
N THR A 142 -14.51 23.40 3.39
CA THR A 142 -15.66 22.76 4.03
C THR A 142 -15.26 21.41 4.62
N THR A 143 -14.34 20.72 3.96
CA THR A 143 -13.90 19.38 4.35
C THR A 143 -12.40 19.35 4.56
N HIS A 144 -11.93 18.39 5.33
CA HIS A 144 -10.52 18.11 5.56
C HIS A 144 -10.41 16.66 6.03
N ALA A 145 -9.20 16.11 6.02
CA ALA A 145 -8.97 14.76 6.45
C ALA A 145 -9.09 14.59 7.96
N HIS A 146 -9.39 13.37 8.39
CA HIS A 146 -9.70 13.04 9.78
C HIS A 146 -8.63 12.17 10.46
N TRP A 147 -7.40 12.11 9.94
CA TRP A 147 -6.32 11.40 10.62
C TRP A 147 -5.97 12.06 11.96
N TYR A 148 -5.33 11.32 12.86
CA TYR A 148 -4.98 11.82 14.19
C TYR A 148 -4.05 13.05 14.09
N GLY A 149 -4.49 14.20 14.61
CA GLY A 149 -3.76 15.47 14.52
C GLY A 149 -3.79 16.13 13.14
N ALA A 150 -4.71 15.74 12.26
CA ALA A 150 -4.89 16.38 10.95
C ALA A 150 -5.08 17.90 11.07
N PRO A 151 -4.45 18.69 10.19
CA PRO A 151 -4.78 20.11 10.11
C PRO A 151 -6.27 20.30 9.75
N PRO A 152 -6.89 21.40 10.22
CA PRO A 152 -8.21 21.78 9.77
C PRO A 152 -8.19 22.16 8.29
N GLY A 153 -9.38 22.39 7.73
CA GLY A 153 -9.54 22.86 6.36
C GLY A 153 -8.65 24.08 6.05
N LEU A 154 -8.07 24.07 4.85
CA LEU A 154 -7.31 25.21 4.32
C LEU A 154 -8.17 26.49 4.35
N PHE A 155 -7.54 27.63 4.58
CA PHE A 155 -8.25 28.91 4.60
C PHE A 155 -7.44 30.01 3.93
N CYS A 156 -8.14 31.04 3.46
CA CYS A 156 -7.59 32.25 2.87
C CYS A 156 -8.29 33.48 3.43
N ALA A 157 -7.56 34.58 3.49
CA ALA A 157 -8.08 35.87 3.96
C ALA A 157 -7.07 37.00 3.69
N PRO A 158 -7.51 38.27 3.63
CA PRO A 158 -6.62 39.41 3.47
C PRO A 158 -5.65 39.58 4.64
N LYS A 159 -4.50 40.23 4.38
CA LYS A 159 -3.48 40.53 5.40
C LYS A 159 -3.96 41.42 6.53
N THR A 160 -5.08 42.12 6.35
CA THR A 160 -5.73 42.89 7.42
C THR A 160 -6.31 41.99 8.52
N ILE A 161 -6.58 40.71 8.21
CA ILE A 161 -7.06 39.69 9.15
C ILE A 161 -5.90 38.79 9.60
N TYR A 162 -5.10 38.30 8.65
CA TYR A 162 -3.90 37.50 8.93
C TYR A 162 -2.66 38.16 8.32
N PRO A 163 -2.00 39.09 9.03
CA PRO A 163 -0.79 39.76 8.53
C PRO A 163 0.35 38.77 8.20
N GLN A 164 0.39 37.68 8.96
CA GLN A 164 1.25 36.52 8.76
C GLN A 164 0.53 35.28 9.30
N THR A 165 1.00 34.11 8.88
CA THR A 165 0.56 32.82 9.41
C THR A 165 1.75 31.99 9.88
N GLY A 166 1.53 31.18 10.91
CA GLY A 166 2.46 30.17 11.36
C GLY A 166 2.11 28.80 10.82
N PHE A 167 1.94 27.82 11.71
CA PHE A 167 1.77 26.41 11.36
C PHE A 167 0.69 25.73 12.22
N TRP A 168 0.27 24.54 11.79
CA TRP A 168 -0.51 23.63 12.61
C TRP A 168 0.41 22.73 13.44
N ASP A 169 0.33 22.85 14.77
CA ASP A 169 1.10 22.08 15.74
C ASP A 169 0.39 20.75 16.03
N TYR A 170 0.52 19.79 15.12
CA TYR A 170 -0.21 18.51 15.17
C TYR A 170 0.07 17.65 16.42
N ASN A 171 1.18 17.91 17.13
CA ASN A 171 1.56 17.21 18.36
C ASN A 171 0.89 17.80 19.63
N TYR A 172 0.20 18.93 19.51
CA TYR A 172 -0.42 19.56 20.66
C TYR A 172 -1.63 18.77 21.14
N TRP A 173 -1.54 18.20 22.33
CA TRP A 173 -2.67 17.51 22.95
C TRP A 173 -3.69 18.53 23.48
N CYS A 174 -4.72 18.83 22.68
CA CYS A 174 -5.77 19.81 23.00
C CYS A 174 -6.90 19.29 23.89
N ASP A 175 -7.04 17.97 24.06
CA ASP A 175 -8.11 17.35 24.86
C ASP A 175 -7.57 16.93 26.24
N ASN A 176 -7.36 17.91 27.11
CA ASN A 176 -6.86 17.70 28.47
C ASN A 176 -7.87 18.23 29.49
N PRO A 177 -8.94 17.47 29.79
CA PRO A 177 -9.98 17.86 30.73
C PRO A 177 -9.49 17.98 32.18
N TRP A 178 -8.25 17.56 32.46
CA TRP A 178 -7.63 17.57 33.77
C TRP A 178 -6.70 18.79 34.00
N ASN A 179 -6.43 19.60 32.98
CA ASN A 179 -5.73 20.87 33.14
C ASN A 179 -6.56 21.88 33.95
N ASP A 180 -5.91 22.91 34.49
CA ASP A 180 -6.56 24.04 35.15
C ASP A 180 -6.12 25.37 34.49
N PRO A 181 -6.97 25.98 33.64
CA PRO A 181 -8.33 25.55 33.29
C PRO A 181 -8.35 24.29 32.38
N PRO A 182 -9.44 23.51 32.38
CA PRO A 182 -9.58 22.37 31.47
C PRO A 182 -9.46 22.80 30.00
N GLU A 183 -8.73 22.01 29.22
CA GLU A 183 -8.51 22.24 27.80
C GLU A 183 -9.31 21.23 26.98
N TYR A 184 -9.92 21.71 25.91
CA TYR A 184 -10.66 20.90 24.95
C TYR A 184 -10.25 21.31 23.54
N CYS A 185 -10.25 20.34 22.63
CA CYS A 185 -10.12 20.59 21.21
C CYS A 185 -11.35 21.35 20.69
N ASP A 186 -11.14 22.49 20.03
CA ASP A 186 -12.19 23.47 19.70
C ASP A 186 -12.22 23.88 18.22
N VAL A 187 -11.38 23.29 17.38
CA VAL A 187 -11.22 23.71 15.98
C VAL A 187 -12.23 23.04 15.05
N TYR A 188 -12.45 21.74 15.21
CA TYR A 188 -13.40 20.97 14.39
C TYR A 188 -13.97 19.76 15.16
N GLU A 189 -15.09 19.23 14.67
CA GLU A 189 -15.76 18.06 15.27
C GLU A 189 -14.83 16.84 15.28
N ASP A 190 -14.82 16.10 16.38
CA ASP A 190 -13.96 14.93 16.60
C ASP A 190 -12.44 15.18 16.59
N GLN A 191 -11.98 16.43 16.63
CA GLN A 191 -10.56 16.77 16.77
C GLN A 191 -9.94 16.04 17.97
N LYS A 192 -8.81 15.33 17.74
CA LYS A 192 -8.09 14.54 18.76
C LYS A 192 -6.79 15.18 19.25
N SER A 193 -6.21 16.04 18.42
CA SER A 193 -4.93 16.70 18.66
C SER A 193 -4.82 17.91 17.72
N GLY A 194 -3.86 18.76 18.00
CA GLY A 194 -3.46 19.88 17.15
C GLY A 194 -3.95 21.23 17.63
N ARG A 195 -3.25 22.29 17.21
CA ARG A 195 -3.68 23.68 17.36
C ARG A 195 -3.02 24.57 16.32
N PHE A 196 -3.58 25.74 16.10
CA PHE A 196 -2.88 26.80 15.39
C PHE A 196 -1.77 27.41 16.26
N ASP A 197 -0.54 27.48 15.74
CA ASP A 197 0.55 28.27 16.31
C ASP A 197 0.95 29.37 15.32
N ASN A 198 0.50 30.60 15.61
CA ASN A 198 0.83 31.81 14.85
C ASN A 198 1.87 32.70 15.58
N THR A 199 2.57 32.18 16.60
CA THR A 199 3.54 32.95 17.39
C THR A 199 4.75 33.40 16.57
N LYS A 200 5.07 32.67 15.50
CA LYS A 200 6.08 33.01 14.50
C LYS A 200 5.53 32.76 13.10
N ALA A 201 5.99 33.56 12.13
CA ALA A 201 5.75 33.28 10.72
C ALA A 201 6.44 31.97 10.33
N VAL A 202 5.72 31.08 9.67
CA VAL A 202 6.27 29.85 9.09
C VAL A 202 5.99 29.87 7.60
N ALA A 203 7.05 29.65 6.81
CA ALA A 203 6.96 29.66 5.37
C ALA A 203 6.52 28.29 4.84
N SER A 204 5.66 28.27 3.81
CA SER A 204 5.47 27.09 2.98
C SER A 204 6.76 26.77 2.20
N MET A 205 6.81 25.62 1.52
CA MET A 205 7.96 25.27 0.69
C MET A 205 8.24 26.31 -0.41
N ALA A 206 7.20 27.00 -0.91
CA ALA A 206 7.31 28.11 -1.86
C ALA A 206 7.72 29.46 -1.22
N GLY A 207 7.92 29.51 0.10
CA GLY A 207 8.36 30.70 0.82
C GLY A 207 7.24 31.64 1.29
N ARG A 208 5.95 31.28 1.10
CA ARG A 208 4.81 32.12 1.52
C ARG A 208 4.59 32.03 3.03
N THR A 209 4.31 33.15 3.69
CA THR A 209 4.02 33.24 5.13
C THR A 209 2.66 33.90 5.42
N ASP A 210 1.80 33.96 4.43
CA ASP A 210 0.46 34.55 4.50
C ASP A 210 -0.50 33.73 3.63
N VAL A 211 -1.80 33.98 3.78
CA VAL A 211 -2.87 33.29 3.04
C VAL A 211 -3.71 34.25 2.17
N GLU A 212 -3.15 35.41 1.84
CA GLU A 212 -3.81 36.43 1.02
C GLU A 212 -3.83 36.00 -0.46
N GLY A 213 -5.02 36.05 -1.07
CA GLY A 213 -5.23 35.59 -2.44
C GLY A 213 -5.06 34.08 -2.62
N CYS A 214 -5.21 33.28 -1.56
CA CYS A 214 -4.89 31.85 -1.54
C CYS A 214 -6.06 30.88 -1.63
N CYS A 215 -7.23 31.32 -2.07
CA CYS A 215 -8.44 30.50 -2.08
C CYS A 215 -8.52 29.42 -3.18
N TRP A 216 -7.39 29.06 -3.80
CA TRP A 216 -7.30 28.32 -5.07
C TRP A 216 -6.78 26.88 -4.94
N TRP A 217 -6.79 26.31 -3.73
CA TRP A 217 -6.49 24.90 -3.48
C TRP A 217 -7.48 23.96 -4.18
N GLY A 218 -7.13 22.68 -4.27
CA GLY A 218 -7.92 21.68 -4.99
C GLY A 218 -9.32 21.45 -4.42
N ARG A 219 -10.32 21.33 -5.31
CA ARG A 219 -11.70 20.98 -4.93
C ARG A 219 -12.34 19.96 -5.87
N GLY A 220 -13.27 19.19 -5.31
CA GLY A 220 -14.01 18.17 -6.02
C GLY A 220 -13.17 16.91 -6.25
N VAL A 221 -13.72 15.97 -6.99
CA VAL A 221 -13.31 14.56 -6.98
C VAL A 221 -11.91 14.26 -7.56
N ILE A 222 -11.30 15.23 -8.24
CA ILE A 222 -9.95 15.13 -8.80
C ILE A 222 -9.07 16.34 -8.45
N GLN A 223 -9.43 17.07 -7.38
CA GLN A 223 -8.65 18.22 -6.89
C GLN A 223 -8.45 19.31 -7.96
N THR A 224 -9.55 19.82 -8.53
CA THR A 224 -9.49 20.95 -9.49
C THR A 224 -8.87 22.17 -8.79
N THR A 225 -7.70 22.62 -9.26
CA THR A 225 -6.82 23.56 -8.54
C THR A 225 -6.43 24.76 -9.41
N GLY A 226 -6.28 25.94 -8.81
CA GLY A 226 -5.66 27.09 -9.43
C GLY A 226 -6.57 28.01 -10.25
N VAL A 227 -6.15 29.27 -10.42
CA VAL A 227 -6.95 30.36 -11.00
C VAL A 227 -7.46 30.07 -12.42
N CYS A 228 -6.69 29.36 -13.24
CA CYS A 228 -7.13 28.99 -14.58
C CYS A 228 -8.28 27.99 -14.57
N ASN A 229 -8.19 26.93 -13.77
CA ASN A 229 -9.20 25.88 -13.77
C ASN A 229 -10.55 26.38 -13.22
N TYR A 230 -10.53 27.14 -12.13
CA TYR A 230 -11.75 27.81 -11.63
C TYR A 230 -12.27 28.86 -12.62
N GLY A 231 -11.37 29.53 -13.33
CA GLY A 231 -11.70 30.46 -14.40
C GLY A 231 -12.46 29.78 -15.53
N LYS A 232 -11.95 28.65 -16.03
CA LYS A 232 -12.63 27.82 -17.04
C LYS A 232 -13.98 27.34 -16.53
N LEU A 233 -14.10 26.88 -15.28
CA LEU A 233 -15.40 26.51 -14.71
C LEU A 233 -16.39 27.70 -14.69
N ASN A 234 -15.95 28.90 -14.27
CA ASN A 234 -16.80 30.09 -14.27
C ASN A 234 -17.18 30.53 -15.69
N TYR A 235 -16.20 30.48 -16.58
CA TYR A 235 -16.37 30.84 -17.97
C TYR A 235 -17.36 29.90 -18.63
N TYR A 236 -17.26 28.58 -18.49
CA TYR A 236 -18.13 27.65 -19.21
C TYR A 236 -19.44 27.30 -18.48
N LEU A 237 -19.40 27.21 -17.15
CA LEU A 237 -20.48 26.57 -16.36
C LEU A 237 -21.10 27.48 -15.32
N GLY A 238 -20.42 28.55 -14.94
CA GLY A 238 -20.79 29.40 -13.82
C GLY A 238 -21.53 30.67 -14.20
N ALA A 239 -21.52 31.63 -13.28
CA ALA A 239 -22.11 32.95 -13.44
C ALA A 239 -21.46 33.73 -14.61
N GLY A 240 -20.17 33.53 -14.88
CA GLY A 240 -19.48 34.14 -16.03
C GLY A 240 -20.14 33.77 -17.36
N ALA A 241 -20.41 32.47 -17.59
CA ALA A 241 -21.17 32.01 -18.75
C ALA A 241 -22.52 32.70 -18.88
N ALA A 242 -23.27 32.76 -17.78
CA ALA A 242 -24.62 33.33 -17.76
C ALA A 242 -24.63 34.84 -18.05
N GLN A 243 -23.68 35.59 -17.49
CA GLN A 243 -23.53 37.03 -17.69
C GLN A 243 -23.21 37.37 -19.15
N ASP A 244 -22.43 36.53 -19.82
CA ASP A 244 -22.10 36.66 -21.23
C ASP A 244 -23.20 36.17 -22.18
N GLY A 245 -24.33 35.70 -21.63
CA GLY A 245 -25.46 35.15 -22.40
C GLY A 245 -25.21 33.76 -23.00
N ARG A 246 -24.20 33.04 -22.51
CA ARG A 246 -23.90 31.65 -22.89
C ARG A 246 -24.71 30.68 -22.04
N SER A 247 -24.85 29.44 -22.52
CA SER A 247 -25.51 28.38 -21.72
C SER A 247 -24.68 28.12 -20.46
N SER A 248 -25.33 28.09 -19.30
CA SER A 248 -24.69 27.91 -18.01
C SER A 248 -25.49 26.94 -17.16
N ARG A 249 -24.82 25.90 -16.65
CA ARG A 249 -25.46 24.90 -15.78
C ARG A 249 -25.62 25.42 -14.34
N TYR A 250 -24.68 26.24 -13.89
CA TYR A 250 -24.63 26.81 -12.55
C TYR A 250 -24.63 28.35 -12.63
N PRO A 251 -25.68 28.96 -13.19
CA PRO A 251 -25.71 30.39 -13.52
C PRO A 251 -25.60 31.31 -12.29
N GLU A 252 -25.83 30.78 -11.09
CA GLU A 252 -25.78 31.52 -9.83
C GLU A 252 -24.44 31.34 -9.09
N ILE A 253 -23.57 30.43 -9.53
CA ILE A 253 -22.29 30.15 -8.87
C ILE A 253 -21.19 30.87 -9.64
N ASP A 254 -20.58 31.87 -9.00
CA ASP A 254 -19.36 32.50 -9.50
C ASP A 254 -18.15 31.74 -8.97
N PHE A 255 -17.60 30.80 -9.75
CA PHE A 255 -16.45 30.01 -9.31
C PHE A 255 -15.17 30.84 -9.09
N CYS A 256 -15.12 32.09 -9.56
CA CYS A 256 -14.03 33.02 -9.26
C CYS A 256 -14.20 33.77 -7.93
N LYS A 257 -15.38 33.68 -7.28
CA LYS A 257 -15.68 34.33 -5.99
C LYS A 257 -16.04 33.36 -4.90
N THR A 258 -16.70 32.26 -5.26
CA THR A 258 -17.13 31.20 -4.35
C THR A 258 -16.71 29.83 -4.88
N PRO A 259 -15.39 29.57 -5.08
CA PRO A 259 -14.91 28.25 -5.50
C PRO A 259 -15.28 27.13 -4.52
N ASP A 260 -15.52 27.46 -3.24
CA ASP A 260 -15.98 26.54 -2.19
C ASP A 260 -17.32 25.87 -2.52
N LYS A 261 -18.14 26.50 -3.36
CA LYS A 261 -19.45 25.97 -3.76
C LYS A 261 -19.39 24.61 -4.44
N ILE A 262 -18.25 24.21 -4.99
CA ILE A 262 -18.01 22.86 -5.48
C ILE A 262 -18.23 21.81 -4.38
N CYS A 263 -17.87 22.15 -3.14
CA CYS A 263 -17.92 21.25 -1.99
C CYS A 263 -19.05 21.59 -1.01
N SER A 264 -19.53 22.84 -1.00
CA SER A 264 -20.47 23.35 0.00
C SER A 264 -21.92 23.50 -0.46
N ASP A 265 -22.22 23.44 -1.77
CA ASP A 265 -23.59 23.69 -2.25
C ASP A 265 -24.49 22.43 -2.21
N PRO A 266 -25.53 22.40 -1.36
CA PRO A 266 -26.41 21.24 -1.25
C PRO A 266 -27.39 21.10 -2.42
N ASN A 267 -27.57 22.14 -3.25
CA ASN A 267 -28.49 22.09 -4.39
C ASN A 267 -27.89 21.36 -5.59
N TYR A 268 -26.56 21.22 -5.64
CA TYR A 268 -25.83 20.59 -6.74
C TYR A 268 -24.87 19.51 -6.22
N PRO A 269 -25.40 18.41 -5.66
CA PRO A 269 -24.57 17.32 -5.12
C PRO A 269 -23.67 16.68 -6.19
N GLU A 270 -24.02 16.76 -7.47
CA GLU A 270 -23.19 16.26 -8.57
C GLU A 270 -22.01 17.17 -8.93
N LEU A 271 -21.98 18.42 -8.44
CA LEU A 271 -21.01 19.44 -8.87
C LEU A 271 -19.55 19.04 -8.61
N LYS A 272 -19.28 18.36 -7.49
CA LYS A 272 -17.95 17.81 -7.17
C LYS A 272 -17.44 16.80 -8.22
N TRP A 273 -18.35 16.06 -8.85
CA TRP A 273 -18.05 15.15 -9.95
C TRP A 273 -17.95 15.90 -11.28
N ILE A 274 -18.85 16.85 -11.53
CA ILE A 274 -18.84 17.66 -12.76
C ILE A 274 -17.56 18.46 -12.91
N ALA A 275 -17.03 19.04 -11.82
CA ALA A 275 -15.73 19.73 -11.84
C ALA A 275 -14.61 18.78 -12.32
N GLY A 276 -14.58 17.54 -11.81
CA GLY A 276 -13.61 16.54 -12.22
C GLY A 276 -13.79 16.05 -13.66
N PHE A 277 -15.03 15.78 -14.09
CA PHE A 277 -15.32 15.41 -15.47
C PHE A 277 -14.95 16.52 -16.45
N PHE A 278 -15.21 17.78 -16.09
CA PHE A 278 -14.84 18.92 -16.91
C PHE A 278 -13.33 18.98 -17.12
N TYR A 279 -12.53 18.88 -16.05
CA TYR A 279 -11.07 18.76 -16.16
C TYR A 279 -10.65 17.57 -17.03
N TRP A 280 -11.27 16.40 -16.81
CA TRP A 280 -10.96 15.20 -17.59
C TRP A 280 -11.20 15.40 -19.08
N MET A 281 -12.38 15.92 -19.46
CA MET A 281 -12.73 16.16 -20.87
C MET A 281 -11.86 17.25 -21.51
N GLU A 282 -11.45 18.25 -20.75
CA GLU A 282 -10.72 19.41 -21.25
C GLU A 282 -9.22 19.16 -21.36
N SER A 283 -8.62 18.43 -20.41
CA SER A 283 -7.17 18.27 -20.28
C SER A 283 -6.66 16.85 -20.52
N VAL A 284 -7.43 15.82 -20.14
CA VAL A 284 -6.96 14.41 -20.18
C VAL A 284 -7.44 13.70 -21.44
N GLN A 285 -8.76 13.69 -21.67
CA GLN A 285 -9.38 13.07 -22.83
C GLN A 285 -8.96 13.73 -24.16
N SER A 286 -8.68 15.03 -24.11
CA SER A 286 -8.21 15.85 -25.24
C SER A 286 -6.68 15.78 -25.43
N TYR A 287 -5.95 15.12 -24.54
CA TYR A 287 -4.49 15.18 -24.51
C TYR A 287 -3.88 14.61 -25.79
N ASP A 288 -3.15 15.47 -26.51
CA ASP A 288 -2.40 15.15 -27.73
C ASP A 288 -1.04 15.87 -27.69
N ARG A 289 0.02 15.18 -27.29
CA ARG A 289 1.39 15.73 -27.24
C ARG A 289 2.45 14.69 -27.54
N GLN A 290 3.50 15.12 -28.23
CA GLN A 290 4.69 14.31 -28.55
C GLN A 290 4.37 12.97 -29.24
N GLY A 291 3.31 12.93 -30.05
CA GLY A 291 2.90 11.72 -30.76
C GLY A 291 2.06 10.74 -29.94
N TRP A 292 1.68 11.11 -28.72
CA TRP A 292 0.78 10.34 -27.86
C TRP A 292 -0.58 11.05 -27.75
N TYR A 293 -1.64 10.34 -28.14
CA TYR A 293 -3.02 10.80 -28.09
C TYR A 293 -3.87 9.88 -27.20
N TYR A 294 -4.62 10.47 -26.25
CA TYR A 294 -5.36 9.74 -25.22
C TYR A 294 -6.32 8.69 -25.78
N LEU A 295 -7.20 9.06 -26.71
CA LEU A 295 -8.20 8.11 -27.23
C LEU A 295 -7.55 6.98 -28.04
N THR A 296 -6.45 7.23 -28.75
CA THR A 296 -5.70 6.16 -29.42
C THR A 296 -5.12 5.19 -28.41
N ALA A 297 -4.45 5.68 -27.37
CA ALA A 297 -3.87 4.82 -26.32
C ALA A 297 -4.95 4.04 -25.55
N LEU A 298 -6.10 4.66 -25.26
CA LEU A 298 -7.26 4.00 -24.67
C LEU A 298 -7.73 2.83 -25.55
N HIS A 299 -7.90 3.06 -26.86
CA HIS A 299 -8.31 2.02 -27.80
C HIS A 299 -7.29 0.89 -27.88
N GLU A 300 -6.00 1.21 -27.95
CA GLU A 300 -4.90 0.24 -27.98
C GLU A 300 -4.91 -0.64 -26.71
N PHE A 301 -5.04 -0.05 -25.54
CA PHE A 301 -5.13 -0.77 -24.27
C PHE A 301 -6.34 -1.71 -24.22
N VAL A 302 -7.53 -1.22 -24.59
CA VAL A 302 -8.75 -2.04 -24.63
C VAL A 302 -8.64 -3.18 -25.65
N ASN A 303 -8.14 -2.89 -26.85
CA ASN A 303 -7.97 -3.88 -27.91
C ASN A 303 -6.85 -4.88 -27.60
N GLY A 304 -5.86 -4.49 -26.80
CA GLY A 304 -4.78 -5.33 -26.28
C GLY A 304 -5.19 -6.25 -25.12
N GLY A 305 -6.47 -6.23 -24.72
CA GLY A 305 -7.00 -7.09 -23.68
C GLY A 305 -6.88 -6.53 -22.26
N MET A 306 -6.53 -5.26 -22.12
CA MET A 306 -6.46 -4.54 -20.83
C MET A 306 -5.47 -5.15 -19.82
N THR A 307 -4.30 -5.59 -20.29
CA THR A 307 -3.34 -6.39 -19.48
C THR A 307 -2.09 -5.64 -19.02
N ASP A 308 -1.70 -4.56 -19.69
CA ASP A 308 -0.50 -3.77 -19.35
C ASP A 308 -0.81 -2.59 -18.41
N THR A 309 0.22 -2.00 -17.79
CA THR A 309 0.07 -0.81 -16.93
C THR A 309 0.41 0.50 -17.65
N SER A 310 0.93 0.44 -18.88
CA SER A 310 1.50 1.60 -19.56
C SER A 310 0.47 2.69 -19.83
N PHE A 311 -0.77 2.29 -20.16
CA PHE A 311 -1.88 3.21 -20.35
C PHE A 311 -2.19 3.99 -19.07
N ILE A 312 -2.42 3.30 -17.95
CA ILE A 312 -2.79 3.96 -16.69
C ILE A 312 -1.63 4.77 -16.10
N ASP A 313 -0.38 4.37 -16.34
CA ASP A 313 0.80 5.13 -15.95
C ASP A 313 0.87 6.47 -16.68
N SER A 314 0.62 6.42 -18.00
CA SER A 314 0.56 7.61 -18.83
C SER A 314 -0.56 8.55 -18.37
N VAL A 315 -1.74 8.01 -18.10
CA VAL A 315 -2.89 8.78 -17.60
C VAL A 315 -2.61 9.40 -16.24
N SER A 316 -2.00 8.66 -15.33
CA SER A 316 -1.62 9.14 -13.99
C SER A 316 -0.56 10.25 -14.07
N GLY A 317 0.38 10.13 -15.01
CA GLY A 317 1.34 11.18 -15.33
C GLY A 317 0.68 12.45 -15.87
N ILE A 318 -0.32 12.33 -16.76
CA ILE A 318 -1.04 13.49 -17.29
C ILE A 318 -1.77 14.21 -16.16
N VAL A 319 -2.47 13.47 -15.30
CA VAL A 319 -3.28 14.03 -14.21
C VAL A 319 -2.41 14.69 -13.14
N ASN A 320 -1.36 14.02 -12.68
CA ASN A 320 -0.54 14.50 -11.55
C ASN A 320 0.60 15.45 -11.97
N ARG A 321 1.13 15.30 -13.20
CA ARG A 321 2.38 15.95 -13.63
C ARG A 321 2.29 16.63 -15.01
N GLY A 322 1.16 16.52 -15.71
CA GLY A 322 0.94 17.11 -17.02
C GLY A 322 1.66 16.42 -18.18
N CYS A 323 2.16 15.19 -18.00
CA CYS A 323 2.92 14.46 -19.03
C CYS A 323 2.59 12.96 -19.08
N HIS A 324 2.59 12.36 -20.28
CA HIS A 324 2.25 10.95 -20.47
C HIS A 324 3.43 9.97 -20.30
N ASN A 325 4.68 10.46 -20.17
CA ASN A 325 5.86 9.62 -20.00
C ASN A 325 6.48 9.82 -18.61
N PRO A 326 5.91 9.22 -17.55
CA PRO A 326 6.53 9.26 -16.24
C PRO A 326 7.89 8.51 -16.22
N PRO A 327 8.90 8.98 -15.46
CA PRO A 327 8.87 10.19 -14.64
C PRO A 327 8.87 11.46 -15.49
N CYS A 328 8.00 12.40 -15.13
CA CYS A 328 7.87 13.67 -15.82
C CYS A 328 9.01 14.62 -15.40
N ALA A 329 9.29 15.64 -16.22
CA ALA A 329 10.27 16.68 -15.87
C ALA A 329 9.94 17.41 -14.55
N THR A 330 8.66 17.43 -14.19
CA THR A 330 8.12 18.01 -12.96
C THR A 330 8.23 17.07 -11.75
N GLY A 331 8.71 15.84 -11.91
CA GLY A 331 8.93 14.85 -10.84
C GLY A 331 8.15 13.54 -11.01
N GLU A 332 8.34 12.64 -10.05
CA GLU A 332 7.68 11.32 -9.96
C GLU A 332 6.17 11.43 -9.71
N VAL A 333 5.36 10.56 -10.29
CA VAL A 333 3.90 10.57 -10.06
C VAL A 333 3.58 10.13 -8.62
N ASP A 334 2.85 10.95 -7.87
CA ASP A 334 2.44 10.58 -6.51
C ASP A 334 1.42 9.43 -6.52
N GLY A 335 1.69 8.39 -5.72
CA GLY A 335 0.82 7.23 -5.56
C GLY A 335 0.58 6.43 -6.84
N LEU A 336 1.56 6.36 -7.75
CA LEU A 336 1.44 5.65 -9.02
C LEU A 336 0.91 4.21 -8.85
N ASP A 337 1.46 3.44 -7.91
CA ASP A 337 1.04 2.06 -7.66
C ASP A 337 -0.40 1.96 -7.14
N GLN A 338 -0.81 2.88 -6.27
CA GLN A 338 -2.20 2.95 -5.79
C GLN A 338 -3.17 3.31 -6.92
N ARG A 339 -2.77 4.17 -7.85
CA ARG A 339 -3.59 4.50 -9.04
C ARG A 339 -3.74 3.29 -9.98
N ARG A 340 -2.68 2.50 -10.16
CA ARG A 340 -2.74 1.22 -10.91
C ARG A 340 -3.70 0.24 -10.25
N GLU A 341 -3.59 0.07 -8.94
CA GLU A 341 -4.44 -0.83 -8.17
C GLU A 341 -5.92 -0.41 -8.24
N ASN A 342 -6.21 0.86 -7.99
CA ASN A 342 -7.56 1.41 -8.11
C ASN A 342 -8.15 1.18 -9.52
N PHE A 343 -7.35 1.38 -10.57
CA PHE A 343 -7.79 1.15 -11.94
C PHE A 343 -8.18 -0.31 -12.16
N ASN A 344 -7.36 -1.25 -11.73
CA ASN A 344 -7.65 -2.69 -11.85
C ASN A 344 -8.90 -3.08 -11.07
N ILE A 345 -9.08 -2.58 -9.85
CA ILE A 345 -10.27 -2.87 -9.02
C ILE A 345 -11.53 -2.32 -9.70
N VAL A 346 -11.48 -1.12 -10.26
CA VAL A 346 -12.65 -0.53 -10.96
C VAL A 346 -12.97 -1.29 -12.24
N LEU A 347 -11.96 -1.69 -13.03
CA LEU A 347 -12.17 -2.55 -14.22
C LEU A 347 -12.88 -3.85 -13.85
N GLN A 348 -12.41 -4.53 -12.80
CA GLN A 348 -13.02 -5.77 -12.31
C GLN A 348 -14.46 -5.55 -11.83
N ALA A 349 -14.72 -4.48 -11.07
CA ALA A 349 -16.06 -4.14 -10.59
C ALA A 349 -17.04 -3.88 -11.75
N MET A 350 -16.55 -3.31 -12.85
CA MET A 350 -17.32 -3.09 -14.08
C MET A 350 -17.42 -4.33 -14.98
N GLY A 351 -16.80 -5.45 -14.60
CA GLY A 351 -16.82 -6.71 -15.36
C GLY A 351 -15.96 -6.68 -16.62
N LEU A 352 -14.84 -5.96 -16.59
CA LEU A 352 -13.90 -5.82 -17.71
C LEU A 352 -12.62 -6.66 -17.51
N PRO A 353 -12.06 -7.22 -18.60
CA PRO A 353 -12.63 -7.29 -19.95
C PRO A 353 -13.88 -8.20 -19.97
N SER A 354 -14.88 -7.87 -20.79
CA SER A 354 -16.08 -8.71 -20.87
C SER A 354 -15.77 -10.07 -21.49
N SER A 355 -16.59 -11.09 -21.20
CA SER A 355 -16.36 -12.49 -21.60
C SER A 355 -16.31 -12.75 -23.12
N GLY A 356 -16.50 -11.72 -23.96
CA GLY A 356 -16.34 -11.74 -25.42
C GLY A 356 -15.13 -10.96 -25.96
N GLY A 357 -14.41 -10.18 -25.14
CA GLY A 357 -13.30 -9.32 -25.55
C GLY A 357 -11.95 -10.03 -25.75
N GLN A 358 -11.81 -11.26 -25.25
CA GLN A 358 -10.55 -12.04 -25.26
C GLN A 358 -10.07 -12.50 -26.67
N ASN A 359 -10.85 -12.26 -27.72
CA ASN A 359 -10.56 -12.67 -29.11
C ASN A 359 -10.72 -11.54 -30.14
N ARG A 360 -10.55 -10.27 -29.75
CA ARG A 360 -10.62 -9.16 -30.73
C ARG A 360 -9.41 -9.20 -31.67
N PRO A 361 -9.62 -9.30 -33.00
CA PRO A 361 -8.58 -8.96 -33.96
C PRO A 361 -8.31 -7.46 -33.82
N ALA A 362 -7.04 -7.04 -33.87
CA ALA A 362 -6.66 -5.63 -33.96
C ALA A 362 -7.45 -4.97 -35.10
N SER A 363 -8.45 -4.14 -34.77
CA SER A 363 -9.17 -3.37 -35.77
C SER A 363 -8.26 -2.26 -36.26
N SER A 364 -8.07 -2.20 -37.57
CA SER A 364 -7.30 -1.17 -38.26
C SER A 364 -8.01 0.18 -38.13
N VAL A 365 -7.54 1.03 -37.22
CA VAL A 365 -7.83 2.47 -37.23
C VAL A 365 -7.02 3.13 -38.37
N PRO A 366 -7.53 4.17 -39.06
CA PRO A 366 -6.90 4.69 -40.27
C PRO A 366 -5.57 5.39 -39.93
N GLN A 367 -4.45 4.78 -40.32
CA GLN A 367 -3.16 5.49 -40.35
C GLN A 367 -3.03 6.30 -41.63
N SER A 368 -2.59 7.54 -41.47
CA SER A 368 -2.11 8.40 -42.54
C SER A 368 -0.99 7.72 -43.32
N SER A 369 -1.11 7.79 -44.65
CA SER A 369 -0.23 7.23 -45.67
C SER A 369 1.27 7.48 -45.46
N THR A 370 2.08 6.41 -45.46
CA THR A 370 3.30 6.27 -46.29
C THR A 370 3.72 4.79 -46.38
N SER A 371 4.28 4.40 -47.53
CA SER A 371 4.32 3.04 -48.10
C SER A 371 5.66 2.29 -48.03
N ALA A 372 5.56 0.95 -48.09
CA ALA A 372 6.48 -0.10 -48.59
C ALA A 372 7.60 -0.62 -47.65
N GLY A 373 7.85 -1.93 -47.47
CA GLY A 373 7.25 -3.15 -48.05
C GLY A 373 7.82 -4.47 -47.49
N ASP A 374 7.04 -5.55 -47.69
CA ASP A 374 7.29 -7.00 -47.83
C ASP A 374 7.88 -7.92 -46.71
N PRO A 375 7.50 -9.23 -46.71
CA PRO A 375 7.23 -10.02 -45.50
C PRO A 375 8.07 -11.31 -45.35
N ILE A 376 8.11 -11.90 -44.14
CA ILE A 376 8.51 -13.30 -43.91
C ILE A 376 7.60 -14.00 -42.88
N ASP A 377 7.03 -15.12 -43.34
CA ASP A 377 6.33 -16.27 -42.73
C ASP A 377 7.14 -16.90 -41.55
N THR A 378 6.67 -17.57 -40.49
CA THR A 378 5.65 -18.63 -40.34
C THR A 378 5.60 -19.04 -38.85
N SER A 379 4.42 -19.45 -38.35
CA SER A 379 4.13 -20.46 -37.28
C SER A 379 4.97 -20.51 -35.97
N THR A 380 4.42 -20.70 -34.77
CA THR A 380 3.58 -21.85 -34.34
C THR A 380 3.04 -21.63 -32.92
N GLN A 381 1.91 -22.27 -32.63
CA GLN A 381 1.09 -22.37 -31.42
C GLN A 381 1.80 -22.40 -30.03
N SER A 382 1.17 -21.73 -29.05
CA SER A 382 0.95 -22.28 -27.70
C SER A 382 -0.24 -21.60 -26.99
N GLN A 383 -1.44 -22.14 -27.21
CA GLN A 383 -2.51 -22.01 -26.23
C GLN A 383 -2.15 -22.85 -25.00
N SER A 384 -2.26 -22.29 -23.79
CA SER A 384 -2.54 -22.94 -22.47
C SER A 384 -1.74 -22.43 -21.27
N SER A 385 -1.81 -21.14 -20.93
CA SER A 385 -1.28 -20.66 -19.64
C SER A 385 -2.12 -19.59 -18.94
N ILE A 386 -3.15 -19.03 -19.59
CA ILE A 386 -3.89 -17.87 -19.09
C ILE A 386 -4.99 -18.25 -18.07
N GLY A 387 -5.35 -19.54 -17.95
CA GLY A 387 -6.53 -19.98 -17.18
C GLY A 387 -6.33 -20.33 -15.70
N GLN A 388 -5.11 -20.32 -15.15
CA GLN A 388 -4.84 -20.83 -13.79
C GLN A 388 -4.47 -19.76 -12.76
N ILE A 389 -3.90 -18.65 -13.21
CA ILE A 389 -3.45 -17.53 -12.36
C ILE A 389 -4.62 -16.81 -11.71
N SER A 390 -5.73 -16.64 -12.47
CA SER A 390 -6.99 -16.13 -11.94
C SER A 390 -7.69 -17.11 -10.99
N SER A 391 -7.10 -18.25 -10.62
CA SER A 391 -7.74 -19.19 -9.69
C SER A 391 -7.18 -19.10 -8.27
N LEU A 392 -5.87 -18.94 -8.07
CA LEU A 392 -5.27 -18.90 -6.73
C LEU A 392 -5.54 -17.58 -6.00
N THR A 393 -5.24 -16.46 -6.64
CA THR A 393 -5.44 -15.12 -6.05
C THR A 393 -6.92 -14.84 -5.81
N ASN A 394 -7.78 -15.18 -6.78
CA ASN A 394 -9.24 -15.10 -6.63
C ASN A 394 -9.80 -16.06 -5.57
N TYR A 395 -9.18 -17.22 -5.37
CA TYR A 395 -9.55 -18.12 -4.28
C TYR A 395 -9.19 -17.52 -2.92
N LEU A 396 -7.97 -17.00 -2.77
CA LEU A 396 -7.50 -16.38 -1.53
C LEU A 396 -8.30 -15.12 -1.15
N ALA A 397 -8.79 -14.35 -2.12
CA ALA A 397 -9.66 -13.20 -1.87
C ALA A 397 -10.92 -13.56 -1.07
N GLN A 398 -11.43 -14.79 -1.18
CA GLN A 398 -12.57 -15.27 -0.39
C GLN A 398 -12.23 -15.49 1.09
N PHE A 399 -10.94 -15.56 1.42
CA PHE A 399 -10.43 -15.75 2.78
C PHE A 399 -9.75 -14.48 3.33
N ARG A 400 -9.98 -13.31 2.71
CA ARG A 400 -9.37 -12.04 3.12
C ARG A 400 -9.53 -11.79 4.61
N ASP A 401 -10.75 -11.88 5.13
CA ASP A 401 -11.02 -11.63 6.55
C ASP A 401 -10.27 -12.59 7.47
N PHE A 402 -10.26 -13.89 7.13
CA PHE A 402 -9.51 -14.89 7.90
C PHE A 402 -8.01 -14.59 7.86
N LEU A 403 -7.46 -14.30 6.68
CA LEU A 403 -6.04 -14.02 6.52
C LEU A 403 -5.66 -12.74 7.27
N GLU A 404 -6.41 -11.65 7.13
CA GLU A 404 -6.14 -10.40 7.84
C GLU A 404 -6.26 -10.54 9.36
N GLN A 405 -7.30 -11.19 9.85
CA GLN A 405 -7.56 -11.29 11.29
C GLN A 405 -6.77 -12.40 11.98
N SER A 406 -6.37 -13.44 11.25
CA SER A 406 -5.77 -14.64 11.84
C SER A 406 -4.31 -14.86 11.51
N VAL A 407 -3.88 -14.43 10.33
CA VAL A 407 -2.55 -14.70 9.76
C VAL A 407 -1.70 -13.44 9.74
N LEU A 408 -2.25 -12.34 9.24
CA LEU A 408 -1.59 -11.06 8.97
C LEU A 408 -1.76 -10.07 10.13
N SER A 409 -1.58 -10.60 11.33
CA SER A 409 -1.87 -9.89 12.58
C SER A 409 -0.94 -10.35 13.68
N TYR A 410 -0.73 -9.47 14.66
CA TYR A 410 0.12 -9.68 15.81
C TYR A 410 -0.66 -9.41 17.09
N THR A 411 -0.14 -9.89 18.22
CA THR A 411 -0.71 -9.59 19.54
C THR A 411 0.10 -8.48 20.18
N ASN A 412 -0.53 -7.35 20.48
CA ASN A 412 0.12 -6.23 21.14
C ASN A 412 0.39 -6.50 22.64
N LEU A 413 1.06 -5.58 23.33
CA LEU A 413 1.42 -5.71 24.75
C LEU A 413 0.21 -5.86 25.69
N GLN A 414 -0.99 -5.47 25.24
CA GLN A 414 -2.25 -5.61 25.98
C GLN A 414 -2.94 -6.95 25.73
N GLY A 415 -2.33 -7.85 24.93
CA GLY A 415 -2.93 -9.13 24.57
C GLY A 415 -4.01 -9.02 23.49
N ILE A 416 -4.12 -7.87 22.81
CA ILE A 416 -5.12 -7.63 21.77
C ILE A 416 -4.50 -7.96 20.42
N LYS A 417 -5.27 -8.67 19.59
CA LYS A 417 -4.88 -8.98 18.21
C LYS A 417 -5.11 -7.76 17.32
N VAL A 418 -4.06 -7.33 16.62
CA VAL A 418 -4.02 -6.13 15.77
C VAL A 418 -3.50 -6.53 14.40
N GLN A 419 -4.06 -5.96 13.34
CA GLN A 419 -3.57 -6.18 11.98
C GLN A 419 -2.16 -5.60 11.80
N SER A 420 -1.32 -6.29 11.03
CA SER A 420 0.03 -5.82 10.74
C SER A 420 -0.01 -4.61 9.80
N GLY A 421 0.80 -3.58 10.10
CA GLY A 421 0.98 -2.43 9.21
C GLY A 421 2.00 -2.69 8.08
N ILE A 422 2.81 -3.73 8.22
CA ILE A 422 3.86 -4.11 7.27
C ILE A 422 3.35 -5.21 6.32
N TYR A 423 2.73 -6.24 6.90
CA TYR A 423 2.30 -7.46 6.22
C TYR A 423 0.80 -7.43 5.97
N THR A 424 0.37 -6.74 4.91
CA THR A 424 -1.05 -6.62 4.54
C THR A 424 -1.47 -7.65 3.49
N PHE A 425 -2.77 -7.93 3.40
CA PHE A 425 -3.32 -8.91 2.46
C PHE A 425 -3.09 -8.49 1.01
N ASP A 426 -3.32 -7.22 0.70
CA ASP A 426 -3.21 -6.72 -0.69
C ASP A 426 -1.78 -6.80 -1.20
N LYS A 427 -0.78 -6.45 -0.36
CA LYS A 427 0.64 -6.59 -0.71
C LYS A 427 1.05 -8.06 -0.87
N LEU A 428 0.55 -8.94 -0.02
CA LEU A 428 0.75 -10.39 -0.18
C LEU A 428 0.21 -10.86 -1.53
N LEU A 429 -0.99 -10.44 -1.91
CA LEU A 429 -1.63 -10.83 -3.15
C LEU A 429 -0.86 -10.34 -4.37
N GLN A 430 -0.40 -9.08 -4.36
CA GLN A 430 0.42 -8.48 -5.42
C GLN A 430 1.75 -9.23 -5.59
N SER A 431 2.47 -9.44 -4.48
CA SER A 431 3.77 -10.13 -4.49
C SER A 431 3.64 -11.60 -4.92
N LEU A 432 2.56 -12.27 -4.49
CA LEU A 432 2.26 -13.65 -4.87
C LEU A 432 1.89 -13.75 -6.37
N SER A 433 1.10 -12.81 -6.91
CA SER A 433 0.80 -12.76 -8.34
C SER A 433 2.08 -12.58 -9.16
N TYR A 434 2.96 -11.65 -8.76
CA TYR A 434 4.24 -11.50 -9.43
C TYR A 434 5.06 -12.79 -9.37
N ALA A 435 5.12 -13.43 -8.20
CA ALA A 435 5.83 -14.69 -8.00
C ALA A 435 5.29 -15.84 -8.87
N THR A 436 3.98 -15.91 -9.10
CA THR A 436 3.38 -16.96 -9.95
C THR A 436 3.50 -16.68 -11.44
N ASP A 437 3.37 -15.42 -11.85
CA ASP A 437 3.12 -15.05 -13.25
C ASP A 437 4.42 -14.71 -13.97
N THR A 438 5.25 -13.91 -13.30
CA THR A 438 6.53 -13.45 -13.82
C THR A 438 7.67 -14.28 -13.24
N GLY A 439 7.59 -14.58 -11.94
CA GLY A 439 8.62 -15.28 -11.21
C GLY A 439 9.83 -14.42 -10.88
N TYR A 440 10.71 -15.00 -10.08
CA TYR A 440 11.97 -14.44 -9.63
C TYR A 440 13.15 -15.19 -10.25
N ALA A 441 14.38 -14.68 -10.07
CA ALA A 441 15.61 -15.42 -10.39
C ALA A 441 15.58 -16.21 -11.71
N GLU A 442 15.63 -15.50 -12.85
CA GLU A 442 15.55 -16.10 -14.19
C GLU A 442 14.18 -16.76 -14.52
N GLY A 443 13.11 -16.26 -13.90
CA GLY A 443 11.74 -16.70 -14.17
C GLY A 443 11.31 -17.96 -13.42
N LYS A 444 12.00 -18.34 -12.34
CA LYS A 444 11.51 -19.32 -11.38
C LYS A 444 10.24 -18.79 -10.73
N THR A 445 9.15 -19.54 -10.83
CA THR A 445 7.85 -19.13 -10.29
C THR A 445 7.52 -19.79 -8.97
N PHE A 446 6.63 -19.16 -8.20
CA PHE A 446 5.99 -19.77 -7.05
C PHE A 446 5.18 -20.98 -7.53
N TYR A 447 5.44 -22.13 -6.91
CA TYR A 447 4.90 -23.39 -7.38
C TYR A 447 3.41 -23.45 -7.12
N THR A 448 2.66 -23.42 -8.22
CA THR A 448 1.25 -23.77 -8.30
C THR A 448 1.17 -24.92 -9.28
N ASP A 449 0.59 -26.04 -8.84
CA ASP A 449 0.43 -27.17 -9.73
C ASP A 449 -0.64 -26.84 -10.78
N LYS A 450 -0.35 -27.17 -12.04
CA LYS A 450 -1.26 -26.85 -13.14
C LYS A 450 -2.55 -27.65 -13.04
N ASP A 451 -2.53 -28.86 -12.50
CA ASP A 451 -3.69 -29.73 -12.50
C ASP A 451 -4.50 -29.61 -11.21
N SER A 452 -3.95 -28.97 -10.16
CA SER A 452 -4.60 -28.84 -8.86
C SER A 452 -4.14 -27.63 -8.05
N LEU A 453 -5.08 -26.68 -7.88
CA LEU A 453 -4.94 -25.51 -6.99
C LEU A 453 -4.54 -25.89 -5.55
N LYS A 454 -4.90 -27.11 -5.11
CA LYS A 454 -4.64 -27.60 -3.76
C LYS A 454 -3.15 -27.61 -3.41
N TYR A 455 -2.28 -28.00 -4.34
CA TYR A 455 -0.83 -28.02 -4.07
C TYR A 455 -0.28 -26.60 -3.89
N GLY A 456 -0.74 -25.65 -4.70
CA GLY A 456 -0.37 -24.24 -4.57
C GLY A 456 -0.82 -23.63 -3.24
N LEU A 457 -2.04 -23.96 -2.79
CA LEU A 457 -2.54 -23.51 -1.49
C LEU A 457 -1.79 -24.13 -0.30
N VAL A 458 -1.41 -25.42 -0.37
CA VAL A 458 -0.60 -26.03 0.69
C VAL A 458 0.82 -25.47 0.71
N ASN A 459 1.40 -25.19 -0.46
CA ASN A 459 2.69 -24.50 -0.58
C ASN A 459 2.63 -23.11 0.07
N LEU A 460 1.57 -22.33 -0.23
CA LEU A 460 1.34 -21.03 0.41
C LEU A 460 1.10 -21.15 1.91
N ALA A 461 0.35 -22.16 2.37
CA ALA A 461 0.14 -22.41 3.78
C ALA A 461 1.46 -22.71 4.50
N ALA A 462 2.36 -23.48 3.87
CA ALA A 462 3.68 -23.75 4.40
C ALA A 462 4.51 -22.46 4.50
N PHE A 463 4.51 -21.63 3.45
CA PHE A 463 5.18 -20.32 3.44
C PHE A 463 4.65 -19.39 4.54
N LEU A 464 3.33 -19.18 4.60
CA LEU A 464 2.70 -18.28 5.57
C LEU A 464 2.90 -18.77 7.00
N ALA A 465 2.89 -20.09 7.25
CA ALA A 465 3.15 -20.62 8.58
C ALA A 465 4.54 -20.23 9.11
N GLN A 466 5.54 -20.22 8.22
CA GLN A 466 6.88 -19.77 8.56
C GLN A 466 6.92 -18.25 8.75
N ALA A 467 6.35 -17.47 7.82
CA ALA A 467 6.31 -16.01 7.93
C ALA A 467 5.60 -15.53 9.20
N MET A 468 4.50 -16.19 9.58
CA MET A 468 3.81 -15.95 10.84
C MET A 468 4.73 -16.11 12.05
N THR A 469 5.60 -17.13 12.04
CA THR A 469 6.52 -17.38 13.14
C THR A 469 7.72 -16.43 13.13
N GLU A 470 8.28 -16.13 11.96
CA GLU A 470 9.49 -15.31 11.85
C GLU A 470 9.22 -13.83 12.17
N SER A 471 8.16 -13.26 11.60
CA SER A 471 8.04 -11.80 11.49
C SER A 471 6.65 -11.27 11.84
N ILE A 472 5.59 -11.88 11.31
CA ILE A 472 4.25 -11.28 11.34
C ILE A 472 3.71 -11.24 12.78
N GLN A 473 3.92 -12.29 13.58
CA GLN A 473 3.45 -12.30 14.98
C GLN A 473 4.08 -11.20 15.85
N TYR A 474 5.15 -10.58 15.37
CA TYR A 474 5.87 -9.51 16.04
C TYR A 474 5.68 -8.16 15.35
N ASP A 475 4.99 -8.12 14.20
CA ASP A 475 4.92 -6.97 13.30
C ASP A 475 6.30 -6.33 13.11
N ALA A 476 7.30 -7.18 12.87
CA ALA A 476 8.70 -6.83 12.75
C ALA A 476 9.18 -7.05 11.31
N CYS A 477 9.83 -6.06 10.71
CA CYS A 477 10.53 -6.29 9.45
C CYS A 477 11.98 -6.71 9.71
N GLU A 478 12.61 -6.29 10.80
CA GLU A 478 13.97 -6.68 11.14
C GLU A 478 14.04 -7.67 12.29
N GLU A 479 15.06 -8.52 12.23
CA GLU A 479 15.36 -9.46 13.28
C GLU A 479 15.75 -8.74 14.57
N PHE A 480 15.35 -9.31 15.70
CA PHE A 480 15.58 -8.76 17.03
C PHE A 480 16.11 -9.82 17.99
N HIS A 481 16.56 -9.38 19.17
CA HIS A 481 17.16 -10.26 20.18
C HIS A 481 16.15 -11.29 20.70
N LEU A 482 16.32 -12.56 20.31
CA LEU A 482 15.53 -13.70 20.77
C LEU A 482 16.38 -14.73 21.53
N ASP A 483 17.68 -14.80 21.25
CA ASP A 483 18.60 -15.71 21.91
C ASP A 483 19.24 -15.06 23.16
N SER A 484 19.13 -15.72 24.30
CA SER A 484 19.64 -15.22 25.58
C SER A 484 20.49 -16.27 26.30
N THR A 485 21.52 -15.80 26.99
CA THR A 485 22.30 -16.61 27.92
C THR A 485 22.08 -16.06 29.33
N SER A 486 21.51 -16.85 30.22
CA SER A 486 21.25 -16.45 31.61
C SER A 486 20.45 -15.13 31.74
N GLN A 487 19.38 -14.96 30.94
CA GLN A 487 18.52 -13.75 30.90
C GLN A 487 19.23 -12.47 30.40
N ARG A 488 20.39 -12.64 29.75
CA ARG A 488 21.10 -11.57 29.07
C ARG A 488 21.08 -11.83 27.57
N PHE A 489 20.76 -10.80 26.81
CA PHE A 489 20.74 -10.81 25.35
C PHE A 489 22.06 -10.21 24.86
N PRO A 490 22.98 -11.03 24.30
CA PRO A 490 24.21 -10.53 23.71
C PRO A 490 23.91 -9.49 22.63
N ILE A 491 24.59 -8.35 22.66
CA ILE A 491 24.46 -7.33 21.59
C ILE A 491 25.00 -7.88 20.27
N SER A 492 25.99 -8.77 20.33
CA SER A 492 26.53 -9.51 19.18
C SER A 492 25.54 -10.50 18.53
N ASN A 493 24.29 -10.60 19.00
CA ASN A 493 23.25 -11.35 18.31
C ASN A 493 22.96 -10.84 16.89
N SER A 494 23.32 -9.59 16.56
CA SER A 494 23.25 -9.09 15.17
C SER A 494 24.12 -9.92 14.20
N CYS A 495 25.16 -10.57 14.71
CA CYS A 495 26.01 -11.49 13.95
C CYS A 495 25.42 -12.89 13.79
N GLY A 496 24.42 -13.25 14.58
CA GLY A 496 23.90 -14.59 14.64
C GLY A 496 23.24 -14.93 15.97
N GLN A 497 22.20 -15.75 15.91
CA GLN A 497 21.44 -16.24 17.06
C GLN A 497 21.33 -17.76 17.02
N PHE A 498 21.03 -18.39 18.16
CA PHE A 498 20.79 -19.83 18.28
C PHE A 498 21.97 -20.71 17.80
N GLY A 499 23.20 -20.25 18.06
CA GLY A 499 24.44 -20.92 17.68
C GLY A 499 24.85 -20.69 16.23
N GLN A 500 24.13 -19.85 15.49
CA GLN A 500 24.42 -19.53 14.10
C GLN A 500 25.34 -18.32 14.00
N ASN A 501 26.04 -18.22 12.87
CA ASN A 501 26.85 -17.08 12.48
C ASN A 501 26.48 -16.70 11.05
N TYR A 502 25.84 -15.54 10.88
CA TYR A 502 25.26 -15.13 9.59
C TYR A 502 26.32 -14.87 8.53
N GLN A 503 27.56 -14.58 8.93
CA GLN A 503 28.67 -14.41 8.00
C GLN A 503 29.08 -15.72 7.32
N ASP A 504 28.72 -16.88 7.91
CA ASP A 504 29.01 -18.20 7.36
C ASP A 504 27.99 -18.65 6.30
N TYR A 505 26.94 -17.85 6.05
CA TYR A 505 25.91 -18.16 5.05
C TYR A 505 26.40 -17.79 3.65
N LYS A 506 27.38 -18.57 3.19
CA LYS A 506 28.05 -18.44 1.91
C LYS A 506 27.28 -19.13 0.80
N CYS A 507 27.40 -18.60 -0.41
CA CYS A 507 26.84 -19.26 -1.59
C CYS A 507 27.69 -20.46 -1.97
N ASP A 508 27.04 -21.50 -2.51
CA ASP A 508 27.75 -22.62 -3.13
C ASP A 508 28.56 -22.14 -4.34
N GLU A 509 29.52 -22.95 -4.81
CA GLU A 509 30.50 -22.54 -5.83
C GLU A 509 29.89 -21.91 -7.10
N MET A 510 28.72 -22.37 -7.53
CA MET A 510 28.04 -21.83 -8.72
C MET A 510 27.47 -20.41 -8.49
N ASP A 511 27.02 -20.13 -7.27
CA ASP A 511 26.37 -18.88 -6.89
C ASP A 511 27.33 -17.91 -6.16
N ALA A 512 28.58 -18.32 -5.92
CA ALA A 512 29.60 -17.51 -5.23
C ALA A 512 29.80 -16.12 -5.85
N VAL A 513 29.54 -15.99 -7.17
CA VAL A 513 29.61 -14.70 -7.88
C VAL A 513 28.51 -13.72 -7.47
N MET A 514 27.41 -14.20 -6.88
CA MET A 514 26.27 -13.41 -6.46
C MET A 514 26.41 -12.91 -5.01
N GLU A 515 27.24 -13.56 -4.20
CA GLU A 515 27.40 -13.29 -2.78
C GLU A 515 27.81 -11.83 -2.47
N CYS A 516 27.20 -11.25 -1.44
CA CYS A 516 27.65 -9.95 -0.93
C CYS A 516 29.05 -10.04 -0.34
N PRO A 517 29.95 -9.08 -0.64
CA PRO A 517 31.21 -8.97 0.09
C PRO A 517 30.93 -8.69 1.57
N ILE A 518 31.72 -9.25 2.46
CA ILE A 518 31.66 -8.89 3.88
C ILE A 518 32.37 -7.53 4.07
N LEU A 519 31.66 -6.55 4.63
CA LEU A 519 32.10 -5.16 4.70
C LEU A 519 32.25 -4.68 6.15
N SER A 520 33.50 -4.66 6.63
CA SER A 520 33.83 -4.28 8.02
C SER A 520 33.62 -2.80 8.34
N GLY A 521 33.55 -1.95 7.32
CA GLY A 521 33.30 -0.52 7.45
C GLY A 521 31.83 -0.11 7.45
N LEU A 522 30.89 -1.05 7.28
CA LEU A 522 29.47 -0.71 7.29
C LEU A 522 29.00 -0.31 8.69
N TYR A 523 28.14 0.71 8.72
CA TYR A 523 27.44 1.16 9.91
C TYR A 523 25.94 1.19 9.64
N ILE A 524 25.23 0.24 10.22
CA ILE A 524 23.78 0.10 10.05
C ILE A 524 23.17 -0.22 11.41
N GLU A 525 22.03 0.39 11.69
CA GLU A 525 21.19 0.13 12.85
C GLU A 525 19.79 -0.23 12.35
N ALA A 526 19.18 -1.22 12.98
CA ALA A 526 17.87 -1.69 12.61
C ALA A 526 16.80 -0.61 12.88
N VAL A 527 15.82 -0.51 12.01
CA VAL A 527 14.74 0.49 12.05
C VAL A 527 13.55 0.06 12.91
N ASP A 528 13.43 -1.24 13.17
CA ASP A 528 12.47 -1.79 14.13
C ASP A 528 13.06 -2.99 14.90
N GLY A 529 12.57 -3.22 16.12
CA GLY A 529 12.90 -4.37 16.97
C GLY A 529 11.68 -5.26 17.26
N GLY A 530 10.62 -5.12 16.46
CA GLY A 530 9.31 -5.74 16.66
C GLY A 530 8.44 -5.11 17.76
N LYS A 531 7.12 -5.18 17.60
CA LYS A 531 6.11 -4.58 18.49
C LYS A 531 5.92 -5.31 19.82
N TYR A 532 6.50 -6.49 19.97
CA TYR A 532 6.35 -7.34 21.15
C TYR A 532 7.40 -7.05 22.24
N ASN A 533 8.51 -6.35 21.94
CA ASN A 533 9.66 -6.20 22.87
C ASN A 533 10.34 -4.82 22.81
N ASP A 534 9.58 -3.74 23.07
CA ASP A 534 10.02 -2.33 22.96
C ASP A 534 11.16 -1.89 23.92
N HIS A 535 11.68 -2.78 24.76
CA HIS A 535 12.72 -2.45 25.74
C HIS A 535 14.11 -2.96 25.37
N ARG A 536 14.22 -3.79 24.32
CA ARG A 536 15.52 -4.35 23.86
C ARG A 536 16.14 -3.40 22.84
N PRO A 537 17.46 -3.21 22.83
CA PRO A 537 18.12 -2.40 21.81
C PRO A 537 17.94 -3.02 20.42
N ASN A 538 17.93 -2.18 19.39
CA ASN A 538 17.92 -2.62 18.01
C ASN A 538 19.25 -3.28 17.65
N PHE A 539 19.22 -4.18 16.67
CA PHE A 539 20.43 -4.72 16.08
C PHE A 539 21.23 -3.61 15.40
N TYR A 540 22.55 -3.71 15.44
CA TYR A 540 23.42 -2.85 14.66
C TYR A 540 24.74 -3.55 14.34
N CYS A 541 25.48 -2.97 13.40
CA CYS A 541 26.84 -3.37 13.05
C CYS A 541 27.76 -2.14 13.00
N ARG A 542 29.00 -2.29 13.50
CA ARG A 542 30.07 -1.28 13.42
C ARG A 542 31.43 -1.96 13.39
N SER A 543 32.46 -1.23 12.93
CA SER A 543 33.84 -1.72 12.93
C SER A 543 34.41 -1.93 14.35
N LYS A 544 35.38 -2.85 14.50
CA LYS A 544 36.12 -3.04 15.76
C LYS A 544 36.95 -1.83 16.18
N ALA A 545 37.28 -0.96 15.23
CA ALA A 545 37.96 0.29 15.52
C ALA A 545 37.05 1.27 16.30
N GLN A 546 35.74 1.22 16.07
CA GLN A 546 34.74 2.01 16.80
C GLN A 546 34.25 1.29 18.06
N GLU A 547 34.07 -0.03 17.98
CA GLU A 547 33.53 -0.84 19.06
C GLU A 547 34.25 -2.21 19.12
N PRO A 548 35.37 -2.31 19.88
CA PRO A 548 36.22 -3.49 19.88
C PRO A 548 35.53 -4.78 20.34
N PHE A 549 34.55 -4.63 21.23
CA PHE A 549 33.68 -5.69 21.70
C PHE A 549 32.34 -5.09 22.14
N THR A 550 31.33 -5.94 22.24
CA THR A 550 30.02 -5.62 22.78
C THR A 550 29.72 -6.47 24.00
N GLY A 551 28.90 -5.95 24.91
CA GLY A 551 28.39 -6.71 26.03
C GLY A 551 26.98 -7.24 25.78
N ALA A 552 26.08 -7.08 26.76
CA ALA A 552 24.73 -7.63 26.70
C ALA A 552 23.68 -6.74 27.35
N PHE A 553 22.46 -6.82 26.84
CA PHE A 553 21.27 -6.28 27.48
C PHE A 553 20.75 -7.25 28.55
N ASP A 554 20.59 -6.79 29.78
CA ASP A 554 20.06 -7.59 30.89
C ASP A 554 18.57 -7.29 31.09
N GLU A 555 17.74 -8.28 30.81
CA GLU A 555 16.28 -8.12 30.83
C GLU A 555 15.74 -7.76 32.22
N ARG A 556 16.42 -8.19 33.29
CA ARG A 556 15.97 -7.97 34.66
C ARG A 556 16.17 -6.53 35.11
N THR A 557 17.24 -5.88 34.65
CA THR A 557 17.53 -4.49 34.99
C THR A 557 17.10 -3.52 33.88
N SER A 558 16.82 -4.02 32.68
CA SER A 558 16.60 -3.20 31.48
C SER A 558 17.79 -2.28 31.17
N GLU A 559 19.01 -2.76 31.48
CA GLU A 559 20.26 -2.03 31.25
C GLU A 559 21.14 -2.75 30.24
N ILE A 560 21.91 -1.98 29.47
CA ILE A 560 22.96 -2.51 28.59
C ILE A 560 24.28 -2.44 29.37
N TYR A 561 24.94 -3.60 29.50
CA TYR A 561 26.28 -3.69 30.07
C TYR A 561 27.30 -3.82 28.95
N THR A 562 28.26 -2.89 28.86
CA THR A 562 29.32 -2.88 27.83
C THR A 562 30.73 -2.88 28.41
N ASP A 563 30.88 -3.15 29.70
CA ASP A 563 32.18 -3.06 30.40
C ASP A 563 33.11 -4.25 30.11
N GLU A 564 32.54 -5.41 29.75
CA GLU A 564 33.25 -6.65 29.47
C GLU A 564 32.65 -7.33 28.21
N PRO A 565 33.47 -8.02 27.40
CA PRO A 565 32.99 -8.78 26.26
C PRO A 565 31.97 -9.85 26.68
N TYR A 566 30.82 -9.89 26.01
CA TYR A 566 29.80 -10.92 26.25
C TYR A 566 29.54 -11.71 24.96
N PRO A 567 29.84 -13.02 24.93
CA PRO A 567 29.69 -13.81 23.72
C PRO A 567 28.21 -14.13 23.46
N ASN A 568 27.82 -14.10 22.17
CA ASN A 568 26.61 -14.78 21.74
C ASN A 568 26.81 -16.31 21.73
N SER A 569 25.75 -17.05 21.40
CA SER A 569 25.77 -18.51 21.34
C SER A 569 26.74 -19.09 20.30
N ALA A 570 27.16 -18.31 19.30
CA ALA A 570 28.21 -18.65 18.34
C ALA A 570 29.62 -18.23 18.80
N GLY A 571 29.75 -17.61 19.98
CA GLY A 571 31.02 -17.17 20.55
C GLY A 571 31.49 -15.78 20.07
N ARG A 572 30.67 -15.03 19.32
CA ARG A 572 31.00 -13.67 18.87
C ARG A 572 30.81 -12.66 20.00
N THR A 573 31.78 -11.78 20.18
CA THR A 573 31.74 -10.69 21.18
C THR A 573 31.81 -9.31 20.53
N ASP A 574 31.60 -9.21 19.22
CA ASP A 574 31.72 -7.99 18.43
C ASP A 574 30.61 -7.94 17.38
N VAL A 575 30.40 -6.78 16.76
CA VAL A 575 29.38 -6.54 15.73
C VAL A 575 29.97 -6.08 14.39
N GLU A 576 31.27 -6.30 14.20
CA GLU A 576 31.92 -6.06 12.91
C GLU A 576 31.48 -7.12 11.92
N ASP A 577 31.29 -6.73 10.65
CA ASP A 577 30.84 -7.63 9.58
C ASP A 577 29.39 -8.15 9.72
N CYS A 578 28.63 -7.64 10.71
CA CYS A 578 27.36 -8.23 11.13
C CYS A 578 26.10 -7.63 10.51
N CYS A 579 26.18 -6.81 9.46
CA CYS A 579 25.01 -6.10 8.90
C CYS A 579 23.97 -6.98 8.18
N TYR A 580 24.17 -8.29 8.16
CA TYR A 580 23.44 -9.28 7.36
C TYR A 580 22.42 -10.11 8.19
N TRP A 581 21.82 -9.52 9.22
CA TRP A 581 20.71 -10.13 9.98
C TRP A 581 19.41 -10.21 9.17
N GLY A 582 18.42 -10.94 9.71
CA GLY A 582 17.15 -11.24 9.04
C GLY A 582 16.27 -10.03 8.77
N ARG A 583 15.69 -10.01 7.57
CA ARG A 583 14.75 -8.97 7.11
C ARG A 583 13.56 -9.53 6.34
N GLY A 584 12.43 -8.84 6.40
CA GLY A 584 11.20 -9.18 5.70
C GLY A 584 10.48 -10.42 6.25
N ALA A 585 9.54 -10.96 5.47
CA ALA A 585 8.55 -11.89 6.02
C ALA A 585 9.15 -13.22 6.52
N LEU A 586 10.25 -13.71 5.91
CA LEU A 586 10.96 -14.92 6.33
C LEU A 586 12.25 -14.65 7.11
N MET A 587 12.53 -13.40 7.47
CA MET A 587 13.81 -13.01 8.07
C MET A 587 15.01 -13.44 7.21
N SER A 588 14.95 -13.15 5.91
CA SER A 588 16.01 -13.46 4.93
C SER A 588 17.33 -12.83 5.36
N LYS A 589 18.38 -13.65 5.50
CA LYS A 589 19.64 -13.26 6.16
C LYS A 589 20.88 -13.86 5.49
N GLY A 590 22.04 -13.29 5.85
CA GLY A 590 23.35 -13.74 5.39
C GLY A 590 23.78 -13.17 4.04
N PRO A 591 25.10 -13.18 3.75
CA PRO A 591 25.68 -12.56 2.57
C PRO A 591 25.26 -13.24 1.27
N CYS A 592 24.99 -14.56 1.28
CA CYS A 592 24.53 -15.25 0.08
C CYS A 592 23.13 -14.80 -0.35
N MET A 593 22.14 -14.85 0.56
CA MET A 593 20.76 -14.51 0.22
C MET A 593 20.62 -13.03 -0.18
N LEU A 594 21.20 -12.12 0.60
CA LEU A 594 21.22 -10.70 0.26
C LEU A 594 22.00 -10.41 -1.04
N GLY A 595 23.03 -11.20 -1.32
CA GLY A 595 23.77 -11.15 -2.58
C GLY A 595 22.92 -11.57 -3.78
N LYS A 596 22.20 -12.68 -3.66
CA LYS A 596 21.23 -13.14 -4.67
C LYS A 596 20.13 -12.11 -4.90
N LEU A 597 19.59 -11.49 -3.84
CA LEU A 597 18.62 -10.40 -3.96
C LEU A 597 19.21 -9.22 -4.74
N ASN A 598 20.42 -8.76 -4.39
CA ASN A 598 21.08 -7.67 -5.13
C ASN A 598 21.31 -8.02 -6.60
N TYR A 599 21.74 -9.26 -6.83
CA TYR A 599 22.00 -9.77 -8.17
C TYR A 599 20.72 -9.88 -9.00
N TYR A 600 19.60 -10.36 -8.48
CA TYR A 600 18.40 -10.59 -9.31
C TYR A 600 17.40 -9.43 -9.32
N MET A 601 17.27 -8.71 -8.22
CA MET A 601 16.20 -7.73 -8.02
C MET A 601 16.67 -6.41 -7.43
N GLY A 602 17.98 -6.18 -7.27
CA GLY A 602 18.54 -4.97 -6.65
C GLY A 602 19.38 -4.09 -7.55
N PHE A 603 20.09 -3.16 -6.90
CA PHE A 603 20.99 -2.20 -7.53
C PHE A 603 22.04 -2.84 -8.44
N ARG A 604 22.62 -3.97 -8.04
CA ARG A 604 23.59 -4.68 -8.88
C ARG A 604 22.95 -5.15 -10.19
N ALA A 605 21.74 -5.71 -10.14
CA ALA A 605 21.02 -6.12 -11.35
C ALA A 605 20.84 -4.94 -12.32
N ALA A 606 20.43 -3.78 -11.80
CA ALA A 606 20.26 -2.56 -12.59
C ALA A 606 21.59 -2.07 -13.19
N GLY A 607 22.67 -2.06 -12.40
CA GLY A 607 24.00 -1.67 -12.85
C GLY A 607 24.57 -2.59 -13.95
N GLU A 608 24.13 -3.84 -13.99
CA GLU A 608 24.46 -4.82 -15.03
C GLU A 608 23.48 -4.79 -16.23
N GLY A 609 22.56 -3.81 -16.29
CA GLY A 609 21.65 -3.58 -17.40
C GLY A 609 20.39 -4.46 -17.41
N ARG A 610 20.06 -5.12 -16.31
CA ARG A 610 18.80 -5.86 -16.12
C ARG A 610 17.70 -4.91 -15.61
N ALA A 611 16.44 -5.35 -15.67
CA ALA A 611 15.29 -4.60 -15.17
C ALA A 611 14.78 -5.20 -13.84
N PRO A 612 15.45 -4.95 -12.71
CA PRO A 612 15.03 -5.48 -11.42
C PRO A 612 13.80 -4.76 -10.84
N LEU A 613 13.13 -5.43 -9.89
CA LEU A 613 12.04 -4.86 -9.09
C LEU A 613 12.48 -3.66 -8.22
N TYR A 614 13.69 -3.71 -7.67
CA TYR A 614 14.20 -2.69 -6.74
C TYR A 614 15.53 -2.09 -7.23
N PRO A 615 15.53 -1.35 -8.35
CA PRO A 615 16.76 -0.88 -9.02
C PRO A 615 17.60 0.08 -8.18
N THR A 616 17.02 0.72 -7.18
CA THR A 616 17.69 1.71 -6.32
C THR A 616 18.20 1.15 -5.00
N ILE A 617 17.87 -0.11 -4.67
CA ILE A 617 18.21 -0.72 -3.38
C ILE A 617 19.43 -1.61 -3.54
N ASP A 618 20.53 -1.22 -2.91
CA ASP A 618 21.71 -2.08 -2.78
C ASP A 618 21.57 -2.99 -1.56
N PHE A 619 21.11 -4.22 -1.78
CA PHE A 619 20.91 -5.19 -0.71
C PHE A 619 22.22 -5.61 0.00
N CYS A 620 23.39 -5.30 -0.56
CA CYS A 620 24.68 -5.57 0.09
C CYS A 620 25.17 -4.39 0.93
N ASN A 621 25.04 -3.16 0.42
CA ASN A 621 25.58 -1.96 1.08
C ASN A 621 24.57 -1.23 1.96
N THR A 622 23.28 -1.35 1.65
CA THR A 622 22.17 -0.70 2.37
C THR A 622 21.01 -1.68 2.62
N PRO A 623 21.25 -2.85 3.24
CA PRO A 623 20.20 -3.83 3.50
C PRO A 623 19.05 -3.30 4.38
N ASP A 624 19.28 -2.27 5.19
CA ASP A 624 18.27 -1.57 5.99
C ASP A 624 17.16 -0.92 5.14
N MET A 625 17.44 -0.62 3.87
CA MET A 625 16.44 -0.07 2.95
C MET A 625 15.27 -1.02 2.70
N ILE A 626 15.43 -2.32 2.94
CA ILE A 626 14.31 -3.28 2.91
C ILE A 626 13.22 -2.81 3.87
N CYS A 627 13.59 -2.58 5.13
CA CYS A 627 12.62 -2.31 6.19
C CYS A 627 12.23 -0.84 6.29
N LYS A 628 13.10 0.08 5.86
CA LYS A 628 12.71 1.49 5.64
C LYS A 628 11.60 1.66 4.62
N ASN A 629 11.49 0.75 3.65
CA ASN A 629 10.47 0.81 2.60
C ASN A 629 9.32 -0.18 2.79
N ALA A 630 9.40 -1.11 3.75
CA ALA A 630 8.44 -2.21 3.89
C ALA A 630 6.99 -1.74 4.12
N ALA A 631 6.78 -0.62 4.80
CA ALA A 631 5.44 -0.04 4.96
C ALA A 631 4.90 0.59 3.67
N ALA A 632 5.76 1.09 2.79
CA ALA A 632 5.37 1.79 1.56
C ALA A 632 5.37 0.90 0.30
N THR A 633 6.06 -0.24 0.32
CA THR A 633 6.23 -1.13 -0.84
C THR A 633 5.92 -2.59 -0.51
N ASN A 634 6.10 -3.48 -1.50
CA ASN A 634 5.92 -4.93 -1.39
C ASN A 634 7.19 -5.68 -0.95
N ILE A 635 8.30 -4.97 -0.71
CA ILE A 635 9.64 -5.56 -0.60
C ILE A 635 9.75 -6.63 0.49
N ALA A 636 9.06 -6.48 1.62
CA ALA A 636 9.09 -7.46 2.70
C ALA A 636 8.48 -8.81 2.29
N TRP A 637 7.53 -8.82 1.35
CA TRP A 637 6.96 -10.02 0.76
C TRP A 637 7.79 -10.53 -0.42
N ASP A 638 8.25 -9.65 -1.31
CA ASP A 638 8.99 -10.05 -2.51
C ASP A 638 10.29 -10.77 -2.18
N ILE A 639 11.07 -10.29 -1.20
CA ILE A 639 12.31 -10.97 -0.81
C ILE A 639 12.05 -12.34 -0.17
N ALA A 640 10.94 -12.47 0.56
CA ALA A 640 10.55 -13.70 1.20
C ALA A 640 10.06 -14.74 0.19
N LEU A 641 9.25 -14.32 -0.78
CA LEU A 641 8.81 -15.18 -1.88
C LEU A 641 9.98 -15.52 -2.82
N PHE A 642 10.91 -14.60 -3.05
CA PHE A 642 12.17 -14.88 -3.73
C PHE A 642 12.93 -16.02 -3.03
N GLU A 643 13.17 -15.91 -1.72
CA GLU A 643 13.87 -16.96 -0.96
C GLU A 643 13.09 -18.28 -1.01
N TRP A 644 11.77 -18.25 -0.89
CA TRP A 644 10.96 -19.46 -0.95
C TRP A 644 11.09 -20.17 -2.31
N VAL A 645 11.02 -19.43 -3.40
CA VAL A 645 11.17 -19.97 -4.76
C VAL A 645 12.60 -20.47 -5.02
N GLU A 646 13.59 -19.66 -4.64
CA GLU A 646 15.00 -19.90 -4.94
C GLU A 646 15.58 -21.02 -4.10
N ARG A 647 15.30 -21.04 -2.79
CA ARG A 647 15.90 -21.95 -1.81
C ARG A 647 14.97 -23.09 -1.43
N MET A 648 13.72 -22.80 -1.06
CA MET A 648 12.81 -23.81 -0.49
C MET A 648 12.25 -24.74 -1.57
N GLN A 649 11.61 -24.19 -2.59
CA GLN A 649 11.02 -24.99 -3.67
C GLN A 649 12.07 -25.71 -4.52
N SER A 650 13.26 -25.14 -4.64
CA SER A 650 14.39 -25.74 -5.36
C SER A 650 15.19 -26.73 -4.51
N TYR A 651 14.83 -26.91 -3.23
CA TYR A 651 15.58 -27.78 -2.32
C TYR A 651 15.52 -29.24 -2.79
N ASN A 652 16.69 -29.80 -3.04
CA ASN A 652 16.87 -31.19 -3.45
C ASN A 652 18.20 -31.72 -2.90
N GLN A 653 18.22 -32.11 -1.63
CA GLN A 653 19.41 -32.62 -0.96
C GLN A 653 19.06 -33.80 -0.04
N ASN A 654 20.04 -34.69 0.21
CA ASN A 654 19.91 -35.82 1.12
C ASN A 654 18.70 -36.74 0.84
N GLY A 655 18.29 -36.86 -0.42
CA GLY A 655 17.12 -37.65 -0.83
C GLY A 655 15.77 -37.01 -0.48
N TRP A 656 15.75 -35.71 -0.18
CA TRP A 656 14.55 -34.95 0.10
C TRP A 656 14.40 -33.82 -0.93
N ASN A 657 13.38 -33.92 -1.78
CA ASN A 657 12.98 -32.91 -2.75
C ASN A 657 11.69 -32.23 -2.30
N TYR A 658 11.67 -30.90 -2.24
CA TYR A 658 10.53 -30.16 -1.71
C TYR A 658 9.22 -30.43 -2.46
N ILE A 659 9.24 -30.36 -3.79
CA ILE A 659 8.04 -30.49 -4.62
C ILE A 659 7.48 -31.92 -4.55
N GLU A 660 8.35 -32.93 -4.60
CA GLU A 660 7.94 -34.33 -4.43
C GLU A 660 7.31 -34.58 -3.04
N LYS A 661 7.87 -33.95 -2.00
CA LYS A 661 7.39 -34.10 -0.63
C LYS A 661 6.10 -33.33 -0.37
N LEU A 662 5.93 -32.17 -0.99
CA LEU A 662 4.67 -31.44 -1.04
C LEU A 662 3.57 -32.31 -1.67
N HIS A 663 3.87 -32.96 -2.80
CA HIS A 663 2.92 -33.87 -3.46
C HIS A 663 2.55 -35.05 -2.57
N GLN A 664 3.55 -35.75 -2.02
CA GLN A 664 3.34 -36.87 -1.09
C GLN A 664 2.50 -36.47 0.13
N PHE A 665 2.74 -35.28 0.68
CA PHE A 665 1.98 -34.75 1.81
C PHE A 665 0.51 -34.48 1.43
N VAL A 666 0.29 -33.79 0.31
CA VAL A 666 -1.07 -33.43 -0.16
C VAL A 666 -1.87 -34.67 -0.54
N ASP A 667 -1.27 -35.59 -1.28
CA ASP A 667 -1.89 -36.85 -1.74
C ASP A 667 -2.12 -37.83 -0.58
N GLY A 668 -1.24 -37.79 0.42
CA GLY A 668 -1.36 -38.54 1.66
C GLY A 668 -2.40 -37.99 2.63
N GLY A 669 -3.17 -36.96 2.26
CA GLY A 669 -4.25 -36.41 3.08
C GLY A 669 -3.84 -35.34 4.10
N MET A 670 -2.62 -34.80 3.98
CA MET A 670 -2.10 -33.69 4.81
C MET A 670 -2.10 -33.98 6.31
N SER A 671 -1.70 -35.19 6.70
CA SER A 671 -1.60 -35.62 8.09
C SER A 671 -0.17 -35.90 8.55
N ASP A 672 0.81 -35.89 7.65
CA ASP A 672 2.22 -36.17 7.97
C ASP A 672 2.90 -34.92 8.56
N GLU A 673 3.03 -34.89 9.88
CA GLU A 673 3.66 -33.80 10.62
C GLU A 673 5.14 -33.59 10.25
N SER A 674 5.81 -34.62 9.70
CA SER A 674 7.22 -34.53 9.33
C SER A 674 7.45 -33.56 8.16
N PHE A 675 6.45 -33.34 7.30
CA PHE A 675 6.56 -32.42 6.17
C PHE A 675 6.91 -31.00 6.64
N ILE A 676 6.08 -30.41 7.52
CA ILE A 676 6.31 -29.05 8.00
C ILE A 676 7.52 -28.95 8.94
N ALA A 677 7.82 -30.03 9.68
CA ALA A 677 9.01 -30.10 10.51
C ALA A 677 10.28 -29.98 9.66
N THR A 678 10.40 -30.76 8.58
CA THR A 678 11.54 -30.68 7.66
C THR A 678 11.58 -29.35 6.92
N VAL A 679 10.44 -28.80 6.49
CA VAL A 679 10.38 -27.44 5.91
C VAL A 679 10.95 -26.40 6.88
N SER A 680 10.61 -26.51 8.16
CA SER A 680 11.12 -25.60 9.20
C SER A 680 12.63 -25.78 9.42
N GLU A 681 13.13 -27.02 9.45
CA GLU A 681 14.57 -27.31 9.55
C GLU A 681 15.38 -26.72 8.38
N ILE A 682 14.86 -26.85 7.16
CA ILE A 682 15.52 -26.33 5.95
C ILE A 682 15.57 -24.81 6.01
N LEU A 683 14.45 -24.15 6.31
CA LEU A 683 14.36 -22.69 6.36
C LEU A 683 15.31 -22.12 7.43
N THR A 684 15.25 -22.64 8.65
CA THR A 684 16.07 -22.14 9.76
C THR A 684 17.53 -22.59 9.69
N GLY A 685 17.92 -23.45 8.74
CA GLY A 685 19.26 -24.02 8.67
C GLY A 685 19.59 -24.94 9.86
N SER A 686 18.57 -25.52 10.49
CA SER A 686 18.66 -26.33 11.70
C SER A 686 18.56 -27.84 11.40
N ILE A 687 18.95 -28.29 10.22
CA ILE A 687 18.85 -29.71 9.83
C ILE A 687 19.56 -30.60 10.87
N GLY A 688 18.80 -31.47 11.52
CA GLY A 688 19.29 -32.36 12.58
C GLY A 688 19.50 -31.71 13.96
N ASN A 689 19.09 -30.44 14.14
CA ASN A 689 19.16 -29.67 15.39
C ASN A 689 17.77 -29.20 15.84
N SER A 690 17.68 -28.60 17.03
CA SER A 690 16.42 -28.03 17.52
C SER A 690 16.01 -26.81 16.69
N VAL A 691 14.81 -26.86 16.11
CA VAL A 691 14.21 -25.75 15.37
C VAL A 691 13.59 -24.72 16.34
N PRO A 692 13.96 -23.44 16.27
CA PRO A 692 13.31 -22.39 17.05
C PRO A 692 11.80 -22.32 16.75
N PHE A 693 10.99 -22.29 17.81
CA PHE A 693 9.53 -22.17 17.74
C PHE A 693 8.83 -23.27 16.90
N ALA A 694 9.39 -24.49 16.88
CA ALA A 694 8.87 -25.62 16.09
C ALA A 694 7.37 -25.90 16.32
N SER A 695 6.91 -25.86 17.57
CA SER A 695 5.50 -26.06 17.92
C SER A 695 4.59 -24.99 17.32
N GLN A 696 5.05 -23.74 17.28
CA GLN A 696 4.29 -22.63 16.74
C GLN A 696 4.20 -22.68 15.22
N ARG A 697 5.29 -23.02 14.52
CA ARG A 697 5.29 -23.25 13.06
C ARG A 697 4.29 -24.32 12.66
N TRP A 698 4.28 -25.43 13.41
CA TRP A 698 3.32 -26.51 13.21
C TRP A 698 1.88 -26.06 13.48
N SER A 699 1.65 -25.31 14.56
CA SER A 699 0.33 -24.78 14.90
C SER A 699 -0.21 -23.83 13.83
N ASN A 700 0.63 -22.91 13.34
CA ASN A 700 0.28 -21.97 12.27
C ASN A 700 -0.07 -22.72 10.97
N PHE A 701 0.74 -23.71 10.59
CA PHE A 701 0.48 -24.53 9.41
C PHE A 701 -0.84 -25.27 9.50
N ASN A 702 -1.13 -25.92 10.63
CA ASN A 702 -2.40 -26.61 10.83
C ASN A 702 -3.61 -25.68 10.85
N MET A 703 -3.47 -24.49 11.43
CA MET A 703 -4.52 -23.47 11.37
C MET A 703 -4.85 -23.11 9.91
N LEU A 704 -3.83 -22.89 9.08
CA LEU A 704 -4.02 -22.60 7.65
C LEU A 704 -4.66 -23.77 6.89
N LEU A 705 -4.21 -25.01 7.14
CA LEU A 705 -4.79 -26.21 6.51
C LEU A 705 -6.29 -26.39 6.82
N ASN A 706 -6.73 -26.03 8.02
CA ASN A 706 -8.10 -26.22 8.46
C ASN A 706 -9.04 -25.08 8.00
N ASN A 707 -8.50 -23.89 7.71
CA ASN A 707 -9.30 -22.70 7.42
C ASN A 707 -9.23 -22.23 5.96
N LEU A 708 -8.35 -22.80 5.12
CA LEU A 708 -8.31 -22.59 3.67
C LEU A 708 -9.04 -23.70 2.86
N PRO A 709 -10.15 -24.25 3.39
CA PRO A 709 -10.79 -25.52 3.02
C PRO A 709 -9.93 -26.59 2.32
N LEU A 710 -8.70 -26.82 2.79
CA LEU A 710 -7.78 -27.75 2.12
C LEU A 710 -8.12 -29.21 2.40
N LYS A 711 -8.64 -29.50 3.58
CA LYS A 711 -9.17 -30.81 3.97
C LYS A 711 -10.67 -30.85 3.60
N GLY A 712 -11.03 -31.72 2.65
CA GLY A 712 -12.38 -31.77 2.06
C GLY A 712 -13.52 -31.97 3.07
N ASP A 713 -14.64 -31.29 2.79
CA ASP A 713 -15.99 -31.36 3.37
C ASP A 713 -16.20 -32.12 4.70
N GLN A 714 -16.48 -31.34 5.75
CA GLN A 714 -17.43 -31.71 6.79
C GLN A 714 -18.43 -30.56 6.97
N THR A 715 -19.53 -30.64 6.23
CA THR A 715 -20.89 -30.20 6.57
C THR A 715 -21.06 -28.95 7.46
N SER A 716 -21.69 -27.93 6.88
CA SER A 716 -22.69 -27.04 7.50
C SER A 716 -23.04 -27.39 8.96
N SER A 717 -22.36 -26.73 9.90
CA SER A 717 -22.94 -26.43 11.20
C SER A 717 -22.35 -25.10 11.66
N THR A 718 -23.22 -24.17 12.01
CA THR A 718 -22.89 -22.99 12.81
C THR A 718 -22.09 -23.45 14.04
N VAL A 719 -20.79 -23.19 14.06
CA VAL A 719 -19.94 -23.41 15.24
C VAL A 719 -19.78 -22.05 15.92
N GLY A 720 -20.47 -21.90 17.04
CA GLY A 720 -20.15 -20.86 18.02
C GLY A 720 -18.73 -21.08 18.52
N ILE A 721 -17.99 -19.99 18.66
CA ILE A 721 -16.63 -19.97 19.20
C ILE A 721 -16.69 -20.50 20.64
N ASP A 722 -16.17 -21.71 20.85
CA ASP A 722 -15.95 -22.29 22.18
C ASP A 722 -14.52 -21.97 22.63
N TYR A 723 -14.40 -21.11 23.64
CA TYR A 723 -13.14 -20.67 24.25
C TYR A 723 -12.53 -21.71 25.21
N SER A 724 -12.91 -22.98 25.16
CA SER A 724 -12.47 -24.00 26.12
C SER A 724 -11.46 -25.04 25.60
N VAL A 725 -10.41 -24.62 24.88
CA VAL A 725 -9.24 -25.50 24.61
C VAL A 725 -7.91 -24.78 24.84
N PHE A 726 -7.71 -24.27 26.05
CA PHE A 726 -6.38 -24.13 26.65
C PHE A 726 -6.26 -25.11 27.81
N ARG A 727 -5.93 -26.36 27.50
CA ARG A 727 -5.40 -27.31 28.51
C ARG A 727 -3.95 -27.60 28.18
N TRP A 728 -3.08 -27.01 29.00
CA TRP A 728 -1.70 -27.41 29.17
C TRP A 728 -1.61 -28.93 29.41
N SER A 729 -0.88 -29.65 28.56
CA SER A 729 -0.32 -30.94 28.93
C SER A 729 1.10 -30.71 29.48
N SER A 730 1.21 -30.75 30.80
CA SER A 730 2.48 -30.83 31.50
C SER A 730 2.99 -32.28 31.50
N ALA A 731 4.19 -32.50 30.98
CA ALA A 731 4.99 -33.70 31.26
C ALA A 731 6.43 -33.28 31.60
N GLU A 732 6.62 -32.99 32.89
CA GLU A 732 7.76 -33.27 33.79
C GLU A 732 9.20 -33.31 33.23
N ASN A 733 10.07 -32.41 33.74
CA ASN A 733 10.93 -32.75 34.90
C ASN A 733 11.78 -31.58 35.45
N ASN A 734 11.51 -31.22 36.72
CA ASN A 734 12.45 -31.08 37.85
C ASN A 734 13.53 -29.96 37.89
N ILE A 735 13.31 -28.88 38.67
CA ILE A 735 13.79 -28.71 40.08
C ILE A 735 13.62 -27.24 40.61
N SER A 736 12.92 -27.15 41.74
CA SER A 736 12.91 -26.16 42.84
C SER A 736 13.03 -24.64 42.60
N ASN A 737 12.00 -23.88 43.01
CA ASN A 737 12.06 -23.21 44.32
C ASN A 737 10.70 -22.62 44.76
N ASN A 738 10.30 -23.01 45.97
CA ASN A 738 9.15 -22.53 46.71
C ASN A 738 9.28 -21.03 47.02
N LYS A 739 8.31 -20.22 46.55
CA LYS A 739 7.81 -19.02 47.29
C LYS A 739 6.56 -18.34 46.72
N LEU A 740 5.93 -18.84 45.64
CA LEU A 740 4.75 -18.18 45.03
C LEU A 740 3.41 -18.92 45.21
N PHE A 741 3.35 -19.95 46.06
CA PHE A 741 2.12 -20.74 46.24
C PHE A 741 1.23 -20.27 47.41
N LEU A 742 1.62 -19.23 48.15
CA LEU A 742 0.87 -18.76 49.33
C LEU A 742 0.11 -17.44 49.15
N MET A 743 0.18 -16.80 47.98
CA MET A 743 -0.41 -15.45 47.80
C MET A 743 -1.68 -15.43 46.91
N CYS A 744 -1.99 -16.49 46.16
CA CYS A 744 -3.17 -16.52 45.27
C CYS A 744 -4.42 -17.22 45.86
N MET A 745 -4.37 -17.81 47.06
CA MET A 745 -5.54 -18.47 47.67
C MET A 745 -6.42 -17.56 48.56
N LEU A 746 -6.21 -16.23 48.55
CA LEU A 746 -6.96 -15.30 49.42
C LEU A 746 -7.91 -14.33 48.69
N LEU A 747 -8.06 -14.43 47.36
CA LEU A 747 -8.93 -13.51 46.59
C LEU A 747 -10.12 -14.16 45.87
N ILE A 748 -10.34 -15.47 46.02
CA ILE A 748 -11.56 -16.15 45.51
C ILE A 748 -12.34 -16.70 46.71
N ALA A 749 -12.83 -15.79 47.55
CA ALA A 749 -13.70 -16.15 48.66
C ALA A 749 -14.66 -15.02 49.08
N PHE A 750 -15.04 -14.09 48.19
CA PHE A 750 -16.19 -13.20 48.45
C PHE A 750 -16.77 -12.70 47.13
N ALA A 751 -17.93 -13.24 46.75
CA ALA A 751 -19.08 -12.55 46.13
C ALA A 751 -19.83 -13.46 45.15
N SER A 752 -20.74 -14.26 45.71
CA SER A 752 -21.90 -14.80 44.99
C SER A 752 -23.07 -14.84 45.96
N VAL A 753 -23.90 -13.79 46.02
CA VAL A 753 -25.28 -13.83 46.56
C VAL A 753 -26.12 -12.71 45.92
N ASP A 754 -27.15 -13.14 45.19
CA ASP A 754 -28.49 -12.58 44.94
C ASP A 754 -28.72 -11.13 44.44
N MET A 755 -29.48 -11.01 43.34
CA MET A 755 -30.91 -10.62 43.44
C MET A 755 -31.65 -10.66 42.08
N LEU A 756 -32.77 -11.38 42.06
CA LEU A 756 -33.89 -11.26 41.12
C LEU A 756 -35.13 -10.76 41.90
N SER A 757 -36.01 -10.01 41.22
CA SER A 757 -37.28 -9.37 41.64
C SER A 757 -37.11 -8.11 42.52
N TRP A 758 -37.69 -6.94 42.21
CA TRP A 758 -38.91 -6.55 41.48
C TRP A 758 -38.66 -5.49 40.40
#